data_AF-A0A395MZ07-F1
#
_entry.id   AF-A0A395MZ07-F1
#
_cell.length_a   1.000
_cell.length_b   1.000
_cell.length_c   1.000
_cell.angle_alpha   90.00
_cell.angle_beta   90.00
_cell.angle_gamma   90.00
#
_symmetry.space_group_name_H-M   'P 1'
#
loop_
_entity.id
_entity.type
_entity.pdbx_description
1 polymer ?
#
loop_
_entity_poly.entity_id
_entity_poly.type
_entity_poly.pdbx_seq_one_letter_code
_entity_poly.pdbx_strand_id
1 'polypeptide(L)'
;MSNRNYIRWDAEGVEEIPENEEQDIKDVVDKINETQRRFYKENGHCFGGTHARTQGIVRGSMIVSDDLPMHLKQTELFSHAGEYPVICRYSSEPSDPKLDDRIPQPRGLAVKVFNVQGEMFEAGKDFSTQDIEFNSTPALDLADAKTTKEILDLRLKYGYNTKEQDSKIEERSDKELQQARNQVPNQHLESITFYSQTAYRYGDYVVKYRLVPNTPAQKKRGEETVDTKPDGVLHEWLRDFCRDNEAEYLFQVQLLEHLTEQPVEYAGSEWDSEKYPFQTVAKVLLPKQESWNEERNRFWVDHLRVDPWHGLVSFQPIGSANRLRRILYPASASFRREVNGKKEINQNTDIEALMAQNGESKGNARKRVLVVGAGAAGMSTAHHLSEHPDKFDVTLIDAVDYCGGQAFSIPIDKERHGASWCNQGVQGGSYIFHHTVTMFNRQGYHADPCELHVSFGKDDTFWNNVFPTELLVRHEKEVRRLTTLLKFMRWFEIFFALLPLKLVFKMFFFSEEFTNTIALPMTALFLGTGNETPRVPAIMFERLCTSPTYGMWYPSDKNTVVSNKPPMIVFPKFSEFYETWRKDLISRGVTVRLSTELTEIVQRNKHGVVVKLKPRTPMPDHHNPAGGDPDAPVGEEKYDELVLCCLADTAKRVLGKTASWKEKKVLGSAKFSDDITITHNDADYMKKHYENFYRDDLAVANVNGTDQTSRLNFARTEYRPMYYIKMYPEDKSKLEMCFDCTNYQSQFPEKVPFEQHIFQTIYLNKDRDSHLWSDNEIAEDKIIRKDWWHQLCHSYTHYLFVVPWMMFLNAKNHTRFAASWTLVNAHEVAVMSGIAAAVDLGATYPEDLENDKFAFLCFRLYYLLTYGKWYRRNYTSKKYVKEHGETEAAKDGKSWATGLYGSVYKGPGVSEIERSAWREDIKKGYSTAGYDHSSPTLAPELVDLRIRADDIPTYTITYASDSVCGYLSGSVQIPITCENKNRCLWELESFKYLACEIDGETTGIAHTKCLARDEALDPNLCEDDCVSNTYNLLCTNDTLPYCRTYAFPRGVRDYRCASLPPTRVSSVDFTYEGQKYPNFTISTFVDVDKSLSIPTTTSISTTTDEEPAAASTTSAAPDPEKKELSNGVIAGIAIGVVFGIIFIAAGIFCYRKKYFRRTQGSATLSESIPMGSKTNDTVVRQRPVAAEDGIEVVHEVDTSR
;
A
#
# COMPACT_ATOMS: atom_id res chain seq x y z
N MET A 1 11.31 -24.29 -41.66
CA MET A 1 11.87 -23.37 -42.70
C MET A 1 13.38 -23.25 -42.62
N SER A 2 14.02 -23.58 -41.49
CA SER A 2 15.45 -23.45 -41.17
C SER A 2 16.50 -24.10 -42.11
N ASN A 3 16.07 -24.77 -43.19
CA ASN A 3 16.94 -25.42 -44.18
C ASN A 3 16.93 -24.67 -45.54
N ARG A 4 16.39 -23.44 -45.58
CA ARG A 4 16.39 -22.58 -46.78
C ARG A 4 17.69 -21.76 -46.84
N ASN A 5 18.10 -21.37 -48.05
CA ASN A 5 19.39 -20.71 -48.29
C ASN A 5 19.26 -19.18 -48.16
N TYR A 6 19.33 -18.69 -46.93
CA TYR A 6 19.22 -17.26 -46.64
C TYR A 6 20.53 -16.51 -46.97
N ILE A 7 20.42 -15.44 -47.74
CA ILE A 7 21.56 -14.60 -48.16
C ILE A 7 21.97 -13.69 -46.99
N ARG A 8 23.28 -13.60 -46.74
CA ARG A 8 23.83 -12.71 -45.72
C ARG A 8 23.76 -11.25 -46.15
N TRP A 9 23.66 -10.34 -45.19
CA TRP A 9 23.66 -8.89 -45.46
C TRP A 9 24.96 -8.35 -46.08
N ASP A 10 26.08 -9.05 -45.89
CA ASP A 10 27.41 -8.69 -46.39
C ASP A 10 27.80 -9.42 -47.69
N ALA A 11 26.84 -10.05 -48.37
CA ALA A 11 27.06 -10.72 -49.65
C ALA A 11 27.16 -9.74 -50.84
N GLU A 12 27.96 -10.11 -51.85
CA GLU A 12 28.09 -9.38 -53.11
C GLU A 12 26.73 -9.23 -53.81
N GLY A 13 26.41 -8.01 -54.26
CA GLY A 13 25.12 -7.66 -54.87
C GLY A 13 23.96 -7.35 -53.92
N VAL A 14 24.18 -7.33 -52.59
CA VAL A 14 23.14 -6.93 -51.62
C VAL A 14 22.93 -5.41 -51.56
N GLU A 15 24.01 -4.62 -51.51
CA GLU A 15 23.94 -3.17 -51.73
C GLU A 15 24.88 -2.79 -52.90
N GLU A 16 24.36 -2.03 -53.86
CA GLU A 16 25.08 -1.48 -55.02
C GLU A 16 24.66 -0.01 -55.19
N ILE A 17 25.60 0.92 -55.00
CA ILE A 17 25.32 2.36 -55.04
C ILE A 17 25.33 2.86 -56.51
N PRO A 18 24.20 3.39 -57.05
CA PRO A 18 24.17 3.94 -58.41
C PRO A 18 25.02 5.21 -58.55
N GLU A 19 25.70 5.38 -59.69
CA GLU A 19 26.70 6.45 -59.93
C GLU A 19 26.24 7.89 -59.62
N ASN A 20 24.94 8.19 -59.73
CA ASN A 20 24.38 9.53 -59.54
C ASN A 20 23.52 9.66 -58.27
N GLU A 21 23.41 8.62 -57.44
CA GLU A 21 22.47 8.57 -56.30
C GLU A 21 22.66 9.74 -55.32
N GLU A 22 23.91 10.13 -55.00
CA GLU A 22 24.16 11.23 -54.07
C GLU A 22 23.63 12.58 -54.58
N GLN A 23 23.55 12.78 -55.90
CA GLN A 23 22.95 13.99 -56.49
C GLN A 23 21.42 13.87 -56.57
N ASP A 24 20.90 12.70 -56.94
CA ASP A 24 19.45 12.48 -56.98
C ASP A 24 18.82 12.62 -55.58
N ILE A 25 19.51 12.17 -54.52
CA ILE A 25 19.12 12.38 -53.11
C ILE A 25 19.05 13.88 -52.76
N LYS A 26 20.02 14.70 -53.16
CA LYS A 26 20.02 16.15 -52.92
C LYS A 26 18.86 16.83 -53.64
N ASP A 27 18.66 16.49 -54.91
CA ASP A 27 17.56 17.01 -55.72
C ASP A 27 16.19 16.65 -55.12
N VAL A 28 16.04 15.47 -54.50
CA VAL A 28 14.80 15.08 -53.78
C VAL A 28 14.60 15.90 -52.51
N VAL A 29 15.64 16.18 -51.74
CA VAL A 29 15.55 17.01 -50.52
C VAL A 29 15.04 18.41 -50.85
N ASP A 30 15.58 19.04 -51.89
CA ASP A 30 15.13 20.38 -52.32
C ASP A 30 13.66 20.37 -52.78
N LYS A 31 13.26 19.36 -53.57
CA LYS A 31 11.86 19.20 -54.04
C LYS A 31 10.88 18.98 -52.89
N ILE A 32 11.21 18.15 -51.91
CA ILE A 32 10.35 17.91 -50.74
C ILE A 32 10.24 19.17 -49.87
N ASN A 33 11.33 19.91 -49.68
CA ASN A 33 11.29 21.20 -48.97
C ASN A 33 10.47 22.25 -49.74
N GLU A 34 10.48 22.25 -51.08
CA GLU A 34 9.59 23.09 -51.90
C GLU A 34 8.11 22.70 -51.72
N THR A 35 7.77 21.40 -51.77
CA THR A 35 6.42 20.89 -51.48
C THR A 35 5.93 21.30 -50.09
N GLN A 36 6.75 21.10 -49.05
CA GLN A 36 6.43 21.52 -47.69
C GLN A 36 6.22 23.05 -47.60
N ARG A 37 7.04 23.84 -48.29
CA ARG A 37 6.92 25.30 -48.37
C ARG A 37 5.66 25.75 -49.10
N ARG A 38 5.18 24.98 -50.10
CA ARG A 38 3.92 25.23 -50.78
C ARG A 38 2.74 24.96 -49.84
N PHE A 39 2.63 23.77 -49.27
CA PHE A 39 1.54 23.44 -48.35
C PHE A 39 1.54 24.32 -47.09
N TYR A 40 2.70 24.80 -46.61
CA TYR A 40 2.75 25.80 -45.55
C TYR A 40 2.03 27.11 -45.92
N LYS A 41 2.19 27.61 -47.15
CA LYS A 41 1.46 28.82 -47.63
C LYS A 41 -0.05 28.61 -47.73
N GLU A 42 -0.48 27.38 -48.01
CA GLU A 42 -1.89 27.00 -48.21
C GLU A 42 -2.59 26.59 -46.89
N ASN A 43 -1.83 26.20 -45.86
CA ASN A 43 -2.33 25.66 -44.59
C ASN A 43 -1.97 26.48 -43.34
N GLY A 44 -0.98 27.38 -43.41
CA GLY A 44 -0.47 28.15 -42.27
C GLY A 44 0.37 27.34 -41.26
N HIS A 45 0.57 26.04 -41.52
CA HIS A 45 1.33 25.11 -40.70
C HIS A 45 2.08 24.13 -41.61
N CYS A 46 3.33 23.81 -41.28
CA CYS A 46 4.15 22.90 -42.04
C CYS A 46 4.01 21.49 -41.49
N PHE A 47 3.74 20.53 -42.36
CA PHE A 47 3.65 19.10 -42.04
C PHE A 47 4.89 18.36 -42.57
N GLY A 48 4.93 17.03 -42.44
CA GLY A 48 5.99 16.22 -43.07
C GLY A 48 5.94 16.31 -44.60
N GLY A 49 7.06 16.03 -45.28
CA GLY A 49 7.09 15.93 -46.75
C GLY A 49 6.13 14.88 -47.31
N THR A 50 5.94 13.81 -46.55
CA THR A 50 4.88 12.80 -46.67
C THR A 50 4.29 12.54 -45.27
N HIS A 51 3.26 11.71 -45.21
CA HIS A 51 2.53 11.33 -44.00
C HIS A 51 1.94 12.52 -43.23
N ALA A 52 1.43 13.52 -43.95
CA ALA A 52 1.05 14.82 -43.39
C ALA A 52 -0.14 14.74 -42.42
N ARG A 53 -1.19 13.99 -42.77
CA ARG A 53 -2.40 13.81 -41.93
C ARG A 53 -2.20 12.67 -40.92
N THR A 54 -2.13 12.99 -39.64
CA THR A 54 -2.25 11.99 -38.54
C THR A 54 -3.70 11.51 -38.45
N GLN A 55 -3.90 10.20 -38.32
CA GLN A 55 -5.22 9.57 -38.13
C GLN A 55 -5.41 9.02 -36.71
N GLY A 56 -4.33 8.77 -35.97
CA GLY A 56 -4.41 8.38 -34.56
C GLY A 56 -3.04 8.05 -33.98
N ILE A 57 -2.90 8.14 -32.65
CA ILE A 57 -1.67 7.79 -31.93
C ILE A 57 -2.06 6.92 -30.73
N VAL A 58 -1.44 5.74 -30.62
CA VAL A 58 -1.73 4.73 -29.59
C VAL A 58 -0.45 4.17 -28.99
N ARG A 59 -0.50 3.74 -27.73
CA ARG A 59 0.59 3.04 -27.03
C ARG A 59 0.30 1.53 -26.94
N GLY A 60 1.34 0.74 -26.67
CA GLY A 60 1.19 -0.69 -26.43
C GLY A 60 2.52 -1.35 -26.09
N SER A 61 2.63 -2.65 -26.37
CA SER A 61 3.85 -3.43 -26.18
C SER A 61 4.16 -4.29 -27.40
N MET A 62 5.44 -4.40 -27.76
CA MET A 62 5.97 -5.44 -28.65
C MET A 62 6.49 -6.59 -27.78
N ILE A 63 5.97 -7.79 -27.98
CA ILE A 63 6.36 -9.00 -27.25
C ILE A 63 7.14 -9.92 -28.19
N VAL A 64 8.39 -10.19 -27.83
CA VAL A 64 9.28 -11.15 -28.49
C VAL A 64 9.34 -12.42 -27.64
N SER A 65 9.29 -13.58 -28.31
CA SER A 65 9.27 -14.90 -27.67
C SER A 65 10.64 -15.60 -27.73
N ASP A 66 10.91 -16.51 -26.79
CA ASP A 66 12.18 -17.26 -26.74
C ASP A 66 12.15 -18.55 -27.58
N ASP A 67 11.01 -18.92 -28.15
CA ASP A 67 10.84 -20.13 -28.98
C ASP A 67 11.20 -19.93 -30.47
N LEU A 68 11.69 -18.75 -30.84
CA LEU A 68 12.10 -18.44 -32.22
C LEU A 68 13.25 -19.37 -32.70
N PRO A 69 13.16 -19.92 -33.93
CA PRO A 69 14.27 -20.59 -34.61
C PRO A 69 15.52 -19.70 -34.75
N MET A 70 16.72 -20.30 -34.80
CA MET A 70 17.99 -19.57 -34.87
C MET A 70 18.14 -18.59 -36.05
N HIS A 71 17.53 -18.87 -37.21
CA HIS A 71 17.53 -17.93 -38.33
C HIS A 71 16.57 -16.73 -38.15
N LEU A 72 15.71 -16.80 -37.13
CA LEU A 72 14.81 -15.72 -36.70
C LEU A 72 15.32 -14.99 -35.44
N LYS A 73 16.08 -15.67 -34.57
CA LYS A 73 16.81 -15.05 -33.44
C LYS A 73 18.00 -14.24 -33.95
N GLN A 74 17.72 -13.02 -34.39
CA GLN A 74 18.68 -12.08 -34.97
C GLN A 74 18.42 -10.68 -34.40
N THR A 75 19.43 -9.81 -34.46
CA THR A 75 19.46 -8.49 -33.78
C THR A 75 19.30 -8.58 -32.27
N GLU A 76 19.69 -7.53 -31.55
CA GLU A 76 19.48 -7.44 -30.10
C GLU A 76 17.99 -7.41 -29.75
N LEU A 77 17.12 -6.97 -30.68
CA LEU A 77 15.68 -6.90 -30.50
C LEU A 77 14.99 -8.27 -30.58
N PHE A 78 15.41 -9.18 -31.48
CA PHE A 78 14.76 -10.49 -31.66
C PHE A 78 15.59 -11.72 -31.26
N SER A 79 16.83 -11.55 -30.76
CA SER A 79 17.66 -12.65 -30.26
C SER A 79 17.21 -13.23 -28.91
N HIS A 80 16.47 -12.46 -28.11
CA HIS A 80 16.03 -12.82 -26.75
C HIS A 80 14.55 -12.48 -26.56
N ALA A 81 13.86 -13.20 -25.68
CA ALA A 81 12.51 -12.80 -25.25
C ALA A 81 12.52 -11.45 -24.51
N GLY A 82 11.49 -10.65 -24.73
CA GLY A 82 11.35 -9.33 -24.10
C GLY A 82 10.01 -8.69 -24.40
N GLU A 83 9.57 -7.80 -23.50
CA GLU A 83 8.44 -6.91 -23.73
C GLU A 83 8.95 -5.46 -23.82
N TYR A 84 8.77 -4.86 -24.98
CA TYR A 84 9.25 -3.52 -25.29
C TYR A 84 8.05 -2.57 -25.44
N PRO A 85 7.94 -1.48 -24.68
CA PRO A 85 6.87 -0.50 -24.87
C PRO A 85 6.92 0.09 -26.28
N VAL A 86 5.78 0.34 -26.91
CA VAL A 86 5.69 0.99 -28.23
C VAL A 86 4.73 2.17 -28.23
N ILE A 87 4.98 3.14 -29.12
CA ILE A 87 3.98 4.11 -29.55
C ILE A 87 3.86 4.04 -31.07
N CYS A 88 2.62 3.88 -31.54
CA CYS A 88 2.25 3.73 -32.95
C CYS A 88 1.44 4.95 -33.42
N ARG A 89 1.81 5.54 -34.55
CA ARG A 89 1.05 6.59 -35.26
C ARG A 89 0.51 6.07 -36.58
N TYR A 90 -0.80 6.14 -36.76
CA TYR A 90 -1.49 5.94 -38.04
C TYR A 90 -1.59 7.27 -38.80
N SER A 91 -1.51 7.22 -40.14
CA SER A 91 -1.46 8.40 -41.01
C SER A 91 -1.94 8.12 -42.44
N SER A 92 -2.34 9.16 -43.17
CA SER A 92 -2.42 9.10 -44.64
C SER A 92 -1.08 9.53 -45.23
N GLU A 93 -0.53 8.78 -46.20
CA GLU A 93 0.78 9.03 -46.82
C GLU A 93 0.93 10.37 -47.58
N PRO A 94 -0.09 10.97 -48.20
CA PRO A 94 0.09 12.17 -49.01
C PRO A 94 0.65 13.39 -48.26
N SER A 95 1.29 14.27 -49.03
CA SER A 95 1.83 15.56 -48.55
C SER A 95 0.76 16.58 -48.16
N ASP A 96 -0.48 16.42 -48.65
CA ASP A 96 -1.60 17.31 -48.32
C ASP A 96 -2.32 16.82 -47.04
N PRO A 97 -2.27 17.59 -45.92
CA PRO A 97 -3.00 17.25 -44.69
C PRO A 97 -4.52 17.36 -44.82
N LYS A 98 -5.04 18.04 -45.87
CA LYS A 98 -6.48 18.25 -46.13
C LYS A 98 -7.08 17.26 -47.12
N LEU A 99 -6.31 16.26 -47.59
CA LEU A 99 -6.86 15.27 -48.51
C LEU A 99 -8.01 14.49 -47.85
N ASP A 100 -9.14 14.44 -48.54
CA ASP A 100 -10.39 13.80 -48.11
C ASP A 100 -10.19 12.28 -47.92
N ASP A 101 -10.62 11.75 -46.77
CA ASP A 101 -10.45 10.33 -46.41
C ASP A 101 -11.09 9.34 -47.42
N ARG A 102 -12.04 9.79 -48.27
CA ARG A 102 -12.61 8.99 -49.37
C ARG A 102 -11.68 8.80 -50.56
N ILE A 103 -10.62 9.58 -50.72
CA ILE A 103 -9.72 9.47 -51.87
C ILE A 103 -8.78 8.27 -51.66
N PRO A 104 -8.78 7.25 -52.55
CA PRO A 104 -7.92 6.07 -52.41
C PRO A 104 -6.43 6.45 -52.48
N GLN A 105 -5.67 6.14 -51.43
CA GLN A 105 -4.24 6.48 -51.26
C GLN A 105 -3.55 5.51 -50.27
N PRO A 106 -2.21 5.42 -50.26
CA PRO A 106 -1.49 4.64 -49.24
C PRO A 106 -1.69 5.22 -47.82
N ARG A 107 -1.63 4.36 -46.80
CA ARG A 107 -1.74 4.72 -45.38
C ARG A 107 -0.49 4.26 -44.64
N GLY A 108 0.08 5.11 -43.79
CA GLY A 108 1.32 4.83 -43.07
C GLY A 108 1.11 4.52 -41.59
N LEU A 109 1.89 3.59 -41.08
CA LEU A 109 2.00 3.26 -39.67
C LEU A 109 3.46 3.41 -39.23
N ALA A 110 3.73 4.33 -38.30
CA ALA A 110 5.05 4.55 -37.72
C ALA A 110 5.06 4.04 -36.28
N VAL A 111 6.06 3.24 -35.90
CA VAL A 111 6.18 2.61 -34.58
C VAL A 111 7.53 2.96 -33.97
N LYS A 112 7.53 3.65 -32.82
CA LYS A 112 8.72 3.84 -31.99
C LYS A 112 8.71 2.78 -30.89
N VAL A 113 9.69 1.88 -30.90
CA VAL A 113 9.90 0.84 -29.89
C VAL A 113 10.90 1.35 -28.85
N PHE A 114 10.58 1.27 -27.57
CA PHE A 114 11.35 1.85 -26.47
C PHE A 114 12.16 0.80 -25.70
N ASN A 115 13.16 1.27 -24.95
CA ASN A 115 14.07 0.48 -24.12
C ASN A 115 14.98 -0.51 -24.88
N VAL A 116 15.06 -0.39 -26.22
CA VAL A 116 15.93 -1.24 -27.05
C VAL A 116 17.39 -0.91 -26.75
N GLN A 117 18.20 -1.94 -26.55
CA GLN A 117 19.64 -1.86 -26.24
C GLN A 117 20.44 -2.57 -27.34
N GLY A 118 21.65 -2.10 -27.63
CA GLY A 118 22.55 -2.68 -28.63
C GLY A 118 23.42 -1.61 -29.28
N GLU A 119 24.14 -1.97 -30.35
CA GLU A 119 24.90 -0.97 -31.13
C GLU A 119 23.94 -0.15 -31.99
N MET A 120 23.80 1.14 -31.69
CA MET A 120 22.90 2.08 -32.39
C MET A 120 23.66 2.94 -33.40
N PHE A 121 23.01 3.34 -34.50
CA PHE A 121 23.58 4.31 -35.45
C PHE A 121 23.88 5.66 -34.80
N GLU A 122 24.87 6.40 -35.32
CA GLU A 122 25.23 7.77 -34.87
C GLU A 122 24.03 8.73 -34.78
N ALA A 123 23.02 8.58 -35.66
CA ALA A 123 21.79 9.37 -35.64
C ALA A 123 20.84 9.01 -34.48
N GLY A 124 20.92 7.79 -33.95
CA GLY A 124 20.10 7.25 -32.86
C GLY A 124 20.85 6.94 -31.56
N LYS A 125 22.17 7.10 -31.51
CA LYS A 125 23.04 6.60 -30.43
C LYS A 125 22.67 7.07 -29.02
N ASP A 126 22.11 8.27 -28.93
CA ASP A 126 21.71 8.91 -27.68
C ASP A 126 20.28 8.50 -27.27
N PHE A 127 19.56 7.74 -28.10
CA PHE A 127 18.16 7.33 -27.93
C PHE A 127 18.03 5.81 -27.77
N SER A 128 17.49 5.33 -26.65
CA SER A 128 17.23 3.89 -26.40
C SER A 128 15.96 3.39 -27.11
N THR A 129 15.86 3.66 -28.42
CA THR A 129 14.68 3.33 -29.23
C THR A 129 15.06 2.69 -30.56
N GLN A 130 14.28 1.70 -31.01
CA GLN A 130 14.23 1.29 -32.41
C GLN A 130 13.01 1.91 -33.06
N ASP A 131 13.23 2.79 -34.04
CA ASP A 131 12.18 3.29 -34.91
C ASP A 131 11.94 2.33 -36.07
N ILE A 132 10.66 2.09 -36.38
CA ILE A 132 10.20 1.16 -37.42
C ILE A 132 9.05 1.82 -38.18
N GLU A 133 9.16 1.90 -39.50
CA GLU A 133 8.12 2.46 -40.36
C GLU A 133 7.46 1.39 -41.24
N PHE A 134 6.19 1.61 -41.57
CA PHE A 134 5.41 0.74 -42.45
C PHE A 134 4.42 1.55 -43.31
N ASN A 135 4.02 0.99 -44.46
CA ASN A 135 3.00 1.50 -45.37
C ASN A 135 1.97 0.42 -45.72
N SER A 136 0.76 0.78 -46.13
CA SER A 136 -0.32 -0.16 -46.46
C SER A 136 -0.14 -0.89 -47.79
N THR A 137 0.91 -0.59 -48.56
CA THR A 137 1.27 -1.27 -49.81
C THR A 137 2.58 -2.06 -49.66
N PRO A 138 2.72 -3.24 -50.28
CA PRO A 138 3.94 -4.05 -50.19
C PRO A 138 5.11 -3.52 -51.04
N ALA A 139 4.81 -2.73 -52.08
CA ALA A 139 5.76 -2.01 -52.93
C ALA A 139 5.65 -0.49 -52.74
N LEU A 140 6.74 0.23 -53.04
CA LEU A 140 6.86 1.69 -52.95
C LEU A 140 6.89 2.32 -54.35
N ASP A 141 6.04 3.32 -54.62
CA ASP A 141 6.03 4.09 -55.88
C ASP A 141 7.29 4.95 -56.06
N LEU A 142 7.82 5.46 -54.96
CA LEU A 142 9.10 6.17 -54.88
C LEU A 142 10.26 5.15 -54.73
N ALA A 143 10.36 4.23 -55.70
CA ALA A 143 11.05 2.94 -55.57
C ALA A 143 12.57 3.01 -55.29
N ASP A 144 13.24 4.06 -55.77
CA ASP A 144 14.66 4.36 -55.62
C ASP A 144 14.88 5.89 -55.65
N ALA A 145 16.10 6.37 -55.40
CA ALA A 145 16.38 7.81 -55.36
C ALA A 145 16.06 8.55 -56.67
N LYS A 146 16.36 7.93 -57.82
CA LYS A 146 16.15 8.50 -59.16
C LYS A 146 14.67 8.52 -59.53
N THR A 147 13.96 7.43 -59.34
CA THR A 147 12.50 7.34 -59.51
C THR A 147 11.79 8.35 -58.62
N THR A 148 12.25 8.52 -57.37
CA THR A 148 11.70 9.55 -56.46
C THR A 148 11.86 10.96 -57.02
N LYS A 149 13.05 11.32 -57.51
CA LYS A 149 13.35 12.61 -58.14
C LYS A 149 12.44 12.87 -59.35
N GLU A 150 12.40 11.95 -60.31
CA GLU A 150 11.63 12.09 -61.54
C GLU A 150 10.12 12.26 -61.28
N ILE A 151 9.59 11.51 -60.31
CA ILE A 151 8.18 11.59 -59.92
C ILE A 151 7.85 12.87 -59.16
N LEU A 152 8.73 13.36 -58.28
CA LEU A 152 8.57 14.66 -57.64
C LEU A 152 8.67 15.82 -58.64
N ASP A 153 9.52 15.73 -59.66
CA ASP A 153 9.56 16.69 -60.76
C ASP A 153 8.23 16.76 -61.53
N LEU A 154 7.59 15.61 -61.80
CA LEU A 154 6.25 15.59 -62.40
C LEU A 154 5.18 16.20 -61.47
N ARG A 155 5.16 15.79 -60.19
CA ARG A 155 4.18 16.27 -59.18
C ARG A 155 4.29 17.78 -58.93
N LEU A 156 5.49 18.34 -58.87
CA LEU A 156 5.72 19.79 -58.73
C LEU A 156 5.36 20.57 -60.00
N LYS A 157 5.77 20.08 -61.17
CA LYS A 157 5.62 20.78 -62.46
C LYS A 157 4.18 20.82 -62.99
N TYR A 158 3.45 19.72 -62.83
CA TYR A 158 2.08 19.58 -63.37
C TYR A 158 0.99 19.68 -62.29
N GLY A 159 1.37 19.70 -61.01
CA GLY A 159 0.45 19.64 -59.88
C GLY A 159 -0.02 18.23 -59.58
N TYR A 160 -0.25 17.94 -58.30
CA TYR A 160 -0.68 16.63 -57.82
C TYR A 160 -2.05 16.24 -58.40
N ASN A 161 -2.13 15.05 -58.98
CA ASN A 161 -3.35 14.41 -59.50
C ASN A 161 -4.06 15.23 -60.60
N THR A 162 -3.28 15.84 -61.51
CA THR A 162 -3.80 16.50 -62.72
C THR A 162 -3.71 15.58 -63.93
N LYS A 163 -4.58 15.81 -64.94
CA LYS A 163 -4.57 15.03 -66.19
C LYS A 163 -3.24 15.17 -66.95
N GLU A 164 -2.60 16.32 -66.81
CA GLU A 164 -1.29 16.63 -67.34
C GLU A 164 -0.18 15.84 -66.63
N GLN A 165 -0.29 15.60 -65.31
CA GLN A 165 0.57 14.68 -64.58
C GLN A 165 0.31 13.23 -65.01
N ASP A 166 -0.95 12.79 -65.06
CA ASP A 166 -1.34 11.43 -65.43
C ASP A 166 -0.84 11.06 -66.83
N SER A 167 -1.01 11.96 -67.81
CA SER A 167 -0.48 11.80 -69.17
C SER A 167 1.05 11.71 -69.23
N LYS A 168 1.78 12.15 -68.21
CA LYS A 168 3.24 11.99 -68.10
C LYS A 168 3.66 10.79 -67.26
N ILE A 169 2.75 10.24 -66.45
CA ILE A 169 2.92 8.90 -65.86
C ILE A 169 2.72 7.83 -66.94
N GLU A 170 1.74 7.98 -67.84
CA GLU A 170 1.50 7.04 -68.95
C GLU A 170 2.68 6.85 -69.92
N GLU A 171 3.60 7.82 -69.98
CA GLU A 171 4.83 7.77 -70.78
C GLU A 171 5.98 6.99 -70.11
N ARG A 172 5.83 6.56 -68.85
CA ARG A 172 6.88 5.87 -68.07
C ARG A 172 6.76 4.35 -68.10
N SER A 173 7.88 3.66 -67.84
CA SER A 173 7.95 2.21 -67.72
C SER A 173 7.39 1.65 -66.40
N ASP A 174 7.35 2.46 -65.34
CA ASP A 174 6.85 2.10 -63.99
C ASP A 174 5.38 2.53 -63.78
N LYS A 175 4.67 2.92 -64.85
CA LYS A 175 3.38 3.61 -64.76
C LYS A 175 2.31 2.87 -63.95
N GLU A 176 2.30 1.55 -63.99
CA GLU A 176 1.34 0.70 -63.27
C GLU A 176 1.54 0.84 -61.75
N LEU A 177 2.79 0.85 -61.28
CA LEU A 177 3.17 1.12 -59.89
C LEU A 177 2.83 2.56 -59.49
N GLN A 178 3.09 3.54 -60.37
CA GLN A 178 2.77 4.96 -60.13
C GLN A 178 1.26 5.24 -60.07
N GLN A 179 0.43 4.42 -60.74
CA GLN A 179 -1.03 4.51 -60.71
C GLN A 179 -1.66 3.67 -59.58
N ALA A 180 -1.03 2.57 -59.16
CA ALA A 180 -1.57 1.66 -58.14
C ALA A 180 -1.86 2.37 -56.79
N ARG A 181 -1.04 3.36 -56.41
CA ARG A 181 -1.29 4.18 -55.20
C ARG A 181 -2.67 4.86 -55.18
N ASN A 182 -3.22 5.20 -56.35
CA ASN A 182 -4.54 5.84 -56.51
C ASN A 182 -5.70 4.81 -56.50
N GLN A 183 -5.43 3.54 -56.18
CA GLN A 183 -6.41 2.45 -56.13
C GLN A 183 -6.42 1.73 -54.77
N VAL A 184 -5.61 2.18 -53.80
CA VAL A 184 -5.48 1.56 -52.46
C VAL A 184 -6.77 1.72 -51.65
N PRO A 185 -7.44 0.63 -51.22
CA PRO A 185 -8.70 0.71 -50.48
C PRO A 185 -8.59 1.47 -49.16
N ASN A 186 -9.55 2.38 -48.92
CA ASN A 186 -9.65 3.14 -47.68
C ASN A 186 -10.38 2.29 -46.61
N GLN A 187 -9.67 1.33 -46.01
CA GLN A 187 -10.19 0.43 -44.96
C GLN A 187 -10.00 0.99 -43.54
N HIS A 188 -10.66 0.38 -42.55
CA HIS A 188 -10.38 0.57 -41.13
C HIS A 188 -8.88 0.39 -40.83
N LEU A 189 -8.25 1.39 -40.23
CA LEU A 189 -6.78 1.49 -40.16
C LEU A 189 -6.14 0.41 -39.27
N GLU A 190 -6.85 -0.02 -38.22
CA GLU A 190 -6.49 -1.15 -37.38
C GLU A 190 -6.53 -2.52 -38.09
N SER A 191 -7.20 -2.58 -39.24
CA SER A 191 -7.49 -3.79 -40.03
C SER A 191 -6.61 -3.94 -41.28
N ILE A 192 -5.72 -2.98 -41.53
CA ILE A 192 -4.77 -2.99 -42.65
C ILE A 192 -3.53 -3.81 -42.27
N THR A 193 -3.01 -4.59 -43.23
CA THR A 193 -1.65 -5.14 -43.14
C THR A 193 -0.66 -4.11 -43.64
N PHE A 194 0.34 -3.77 -42.82
CA PHE A 194 1.36 -2.78 -43.17
C PHE A 194 2.72 -3.44 -43.43
N TYR A 195 3.52 -2.90 -44.35
CA TYR A 195 4.77 -3.47 -44.86
C TYR A 195 5.93 -2.46 -44.79
N SER A 196 7.17 -2.95 -44.65
CA SER A 196 8.38 -2.11 -44.69
C SER A 196 8.59 -1.40 -46.04
N GLN A 197 8.09 -2.01 -47.12
CA GLN A 197 8.37 -1.74 -48.54
C GLN A 197 9.84 -1.93 -48.93
N THR A 198 10.77 -1.34 -48.18
CA THR A 198 12.22 -1.43 -48.35
C THR A 198 12.80 -2.60 -47.54
N ALA A 199 14.03 -3.01 -47.88
CA ALA A 199 14.73 -4.12 -47.23
C ALA A 199 15.65 -3.65 -46.10
N TYR A 200 15.87 -4.51 -45.11
CA TYR A 200 16.64 -4.24 -43.90
C TYR A 200 17.60 -5.38 -43.63
N ARG A 201 18.80 -5.08 -43.11
CA ARG A 201 19.65 -6.05 -42.42
C ARG A 201 18.90 -6.62 -41.22
N TYR A 202 19.15 -7.88 -40.90
CA TYR A 202 18.54 -8.63 -39.82
C TYR A 202 19.59 -9.55 -39.19
N GLY A 203 20.48 -8.94 -38.39
CA GLY A 203 21.66 -9.61 -37.83
C GLY A 203 22.66 -10.02 -38.91
N ASP A 204 22.69 -11.31 -39.22
CA ASP A 204 23.47 -11.89 -40.32
C ASP A 204 22.75 -11.84 -41.69
N TYR A 205 21.42 -11.69 -41.74
CA TYR A 205 20.61 -11.84 -42.96
C TYR A 205 20.00 -10.51 -43.46
N VAL A 206 19.21 -10.58 -44.53
CA VAL A 206 18.37 -9.47 -45.02
C VAL A 206 16.89 -9.86 -44.98
N VAL A 207 16.01 -8.91 -44.65
CA VAL A 207 14.55 -9.08 -44.60
C VAL A 207 13.78 -7.93 -45.25
N LYS A 208 12.56 -8.20 -45.73
CA LYS A 208 11.43 -7.26 -45.63
C LYS A 208 10.56 -7.65 -44.44
N TYR A 209 9.85 -6.72 -43.83
CA TYR A 209 8.98 -7.01 -42.67
C TYR A 209 7.55 -6.49 -42.88
N ARG A 210 6.59 -7.07 -42.16
CA ARG A 210 5.18 -6.65 -42.16
C ARG A 210 4.50 -6.83 -40.81
N LEU A 211 3.37 -6.15 -40.64
CA LEU A 211 2.56 -6.14 -39.44
C LEU A 211 1.12 -6.53 -39.81
N VAL A 212 0.70 -7.73 -39.41
CA VAL A 212 -0.57 -8.37 -39.85
C VAL A 212 -1.61 -8.35 -38.72
N PRO A 213 -2.82 -7.77 -38.91
CA PRO A 213 -3.89 -7.78 -37.91
C PRO A 213 -4.32 -9.20 -37.52
N ASN A 214 -4.38 -9.50 -36.21
CA ASN A 214 -4.65 -10.85 -35.74
C ASN A 214 -5.98 -11.05 -35.00
N THR A 215 -6.58 -10.02 -34.40
CA THR A 215 -7.86 -10.23 -33.67
C THR A 215 -9.04 -10.49 -34.62
N PRO A 216 -10.08 -11.22 -34.18
CA PRO A 216 -11.34 -11.33 -34.91
C PRO A 216 -12.02 -9.97 -35.16
N ALA A 217 -11.84 -9.01 -34.25
CA ALA A 217 -12.42 -7.66 -34.36
C ALA A 217 -11.81 -6.86 -35.53
N GLN A 218 -10.47 -6.86 -35.63
CA GLN A 218 -9.77 -6.26 -36.78
C GLN A 218 -10.13 -6.99 -38.09
N LYS A 219 -10.07 -8.34 -38.10
CA LYS A 219 -10.36 -9.14 -39.29
C LYS A 219 -11.77 -8.89 -39.85
N LYS A 220 -12.77 -8.78 -38.97
CA LYS A 220 -14.16 -8.44 -39.36
C LYS A 220 -14.30 -7.03 -39.95
N ARG A 221 -13.52 -6.06 -39.48
CA ARG A 221 -13.58 -4.66 -39.97
C ARG A 221 -12.86 -4.43 -41.30
N GLY A 222 -11.92 -5.31 -41.69
CA GLY A 222 -11.22 -5.21 -42.97
C GLY A 222 -12.13 -5.32 -44.22
N GLU A 223 -13.38 -5.77 -44.05
CA GLU A 223 -14.38 -5.87 -45.12
C GLU A 223 -15.06 -4.52 -45.45
N GLU A 224 -15.05 -3.52 -44.55
CA GLU A 224 -15.66 -2.19 -44.80
C GLU A 224 -14.64 -1.20 -45.39
N THR A 225 -15.08 -0.40 -46.38
CA THR A 225 -14.31 0.67 -47.01
C THR A 225 -15.04 2.02 -46.96
N VAL A 226 -14.26 3.10 -46.97
CA VAL A 226 -14.76 4.48 -47.06
C VAL A 226 -15.16 4.81 -48.50
N ASP A 227 -16.47 4.77 -48.74
CA ASP A 227 -17.10 5.19 -50.01
C ASP A 227 -17.93 6.48 -49.82
N THR A 228 -19.05 6.38 -49.10
CA THR A 228 -20.07 7.47 -48.98
C THR A 228 -20.02 8.28 -47.67
N LYS A 229 -19.01 8.06 -46.82
CA LYS A 229 -18.87 8.68 -45.48
C LYS A 229 -18.34 10.14 -45.57
N PRO A 230 -18.48 10.99 -44.53
CA PRO A 230 -17.81 12.29 -44.48
C PRO A 230 -16.28 12.18 -44.37
N ASP A 231 -15.57 13.26 -44.68
CA ASP A 231 -14.14 13.38 -44.35
C ASP A 231 -13.93 13.39 -42.83
N GLY A 232 -12.83 12.80 -42.35
CA GLY A 232 -12.54 12.57 -40.93
C GLY A 232 -12.86 11.15 -40.45
N VAL A 233 -13.62 10.39 -41.25
CA VAL A 233 -14.11 9.05 -40.89
C VAL A 233 -13.00 8.05 -40.54
N LEU A 234 -11.82 8.11 -41.16
CA LEU A 234 -10.73 7.17 -40.83
C LEU A 234 -10.13 7.44 -39.45
N HIS A 235 -10.13 8.70 -39.03
CA HIS A 235 -9.81 9.05 -37.67
C HIS A 235 -10.89 8.52 -36.71
N GLU A 236 -12.17 8.80 -36.98
CA GLU A 236 -13.30 8.40 -36.13
C GLU A 236 -13.39 6.88 -35.95
N TRP A 237 -13.23 6.11 -37.03
CA TRP A 237 -13.26 4.64 -37.01
C TRP A 237 -12.17 4.02 -36.14
N LEU A 238 -10.94 4.50 -36.27
CA LEU A 238 -9.80 4.07 -35.45
C LEU A 238 -10.00 4.47 -33.98
N ARG A 239 -10.64 5.61 -33.72
CA ARG A 239 -10.98 6.07 -32.37
C ARG A 239 -12.04 5.20 -31.71
N ASP A 240 -13.12 4.91 -32.41
CA ASP A 240 -14.16 3.99 -31.94
C ASP A 240 -13.64 2.55 -31.82
N PHE A 241 -12.68 2.12 -32.66
CA PHE A 241 -12.02 0.84 -32.46
C PHE A 241 -11.27 0.82 -31.12
N CYS A 242 -10.27 1.69 -30.97
CA CYS A 242 -9.32 1.62 -29.87
C CYS A 242 -9.98 1.87 -28.51
N ARG A 243 -11.04 2.68 -28.43
CA ARG A 243 -11.78 2.88 -27.18
C ARG A 243 -12.42 1.57 -26.68
N ASP A 244 -13.03 0.82 -27.59
CA ASP A 244 -13.93 -0.28 -27.25
C ASP A 244 -13.28 -1.68 -27.40
N ASN A 245 -12.19 -1.77 -28.17
CA ASN A 245 -11.52 -3.01 -28.59
C ASN A 245 -10.00 -2.94 -28.39
N GLU A 246 -9.38 -4.11 -28.29
CA GLU A 246 -7.93 -4.29 -28.30
C GLU A 246 -7.49 -4.74 -29.70
N ALA A 247 -6.28 -4.35 -30.11
CA ALA A 247 -5.66 -4.84 -31.35
C ALA A 247 -4.42 -5.68 -31.04
N GLU A 248 -4.30 -6.80 -31.73
CA GLU A 248 -3.07 -7.59 -31.81
C GLU A 248 -2.61 -7.60 -33.26
N TYR A 249 -1.31 -7.40 -33.47
CA TYR A 249 -0.66 -7.66 -34.74
C TYR A 249 0.43 -8.72 -34.61
N LEU A 250 0.63 -9.51 -35.66
CA LEU A 250 1.82 -10.33 -35.85
C LEU A 250 2.87 -9.51 -36.59
N PHE A 251 4.02 -9.28 -35.98
CA PHE A 251 5.21 -8.76 -36.66
C PHE A 251 5.91 -9.94 -37.34
N GLN A 252 6.05 -9.88 -38.66
CA GLN A 252 6.60 -10.96 -39.47
C GLN A 252 7.75 -10.47 -40.36
N VAL A 253 8.76 -11.31 -40.55
CA VAL A 253 9.89 -11.08 -41.46
C VAL A 253 9.89 -12.07 -42.62
N GLN A 254 10.33 -11.62 -43.79
CA GLN A 254 10.49 -12.39 -45.01
C GLN A 254 11.96 -12.27 -45.42
N LEU A 255 12.71 -13.37 -45.36
CA LEU A 255 14.16 -13.35 -45.56
C LEU A 255 14.52 -13.33 -47.06
N LEU A 256 15.67 -12.76 -47.37
CA LEU A 256 16.28 -12.77 -48.70
C LEU A 256 16.91 -14.13 -49.02
N GLU A 257 16.57 -14.68 -50.18
CA GLU A 257 17.08 -15.96 -50.70
C GLU A 257 17.52 -15.86 -52.18
N HIS A 258 17.06 -14.86 -52.95
CA HIS A 258 17.46 -14.70 -54.36
C HIS A 258 17.42 -13.24 -54.86
N LEU A 259 18.59 -12.61 -55.01
CA LEU A 259 18.74 -11.17 -55.30
C LEU A 259 17.94 -10.65 -56.53
N THR A 260 17.84 -11.42 -57.61
CA THR A 260 17.14 -10.95 -58.84
C THR A 260 15.61 -11.07 -58.76
N GLU A 261 15.09 -11.81 -57.78
CA GLU A 261 13.64 -11.97 -57.54
C GLU A 261 13.18 -11.19 -56.30
N GLN A 262 14.13 -10.91 -55.40
CA GLN A 262 13.94 -10.15 -54.18
C GLN A 262 14.90 -8.94 -54.20
N PRO A 263 14.68 -7.96 -55.10
CA PRO A 263 15.57 -6.81 -55.21
C PRO A 263 15.62 -6.02 -53.91
N VAL A 264 16.84 -5.61 -53.54
CA VAL A 264 17.14 -4.77 -52.37
C VAL A 264 17.18 -3.29 -52.75
N GLU A 265 17.89 -2.96 -53.84
CA GLU A 265 18.05 -1.58 -54.30
C GLU A 265 16.75 -0.92 -54.80
N TYR A 266 15.87 -1.71 -55.42
CA TYR A 266 14.61 -1.24 -56.01
C TYR A 266 13.41 -1.67 -55.16
N ALA A 267 12.81 -0.74 -54.43
CA ALA A 267 11.68 -1.01 -53.52
C ALA A 267 10.30 -1.07 -54.22
N GLY A 268 10.27 -0.89 -55.55
CA GLY A 268 9.04 -0.94 -56.36
C GLY A 268 8.52 -2.34 -56.66
N SER A 269 9.14 -3.39 -56.10
CA SER A 269 8.70 -4.78 -56.26
C SER A 269 8.37 -5.41 -54.90
N GLU A 270 7.19 -6.04 -54.82
CA GLU A 270 6.88 -7.01 -53.77
C GLU A 270 7.76 -8.25 -53.95
N TRP A 271 8.14 -8.87 -52.83
CA TRP A 271 8.82 -10.17 -52.82
C TRP A 271 7.75 -11.27 -52.71
N ASP A 272 7.70 -12.19 -53.67
CA ASP A 272 6.71 -13.28 -53.73
C ASP A 272 6.56 -14.00 -52.38
N SER A 273 5.39 -13.89 -51.76
CA SER A 273 5.14 -14.44 -50.41
C SER A 273 4.70 -15.91 -50.38
N GLU A 274 4.38 -16.51 -51.53
CA GLU A 274 4.20 -17.96 -51.66
C GLU A 274 5.57 -18.65 -51.80
N LYS A 275 6.45 -18.07 -52.63
CA LYS A 275 7.82 -18.57 -52.83
C LYS A 275 8.74 -18.29 -51.64
N TYR A 276 8.68 -17.08 -51.08
CA TYR A 276 9.50 -16.61 -49.95
C TYR A 276 8.58 -16.25 -48.77
N PRO A 277 8.29 -17.19 -47.85
CA PRO A 277 7.24 -17.00 -46.85
C PRO A 277 7.63 -16.07 -45.69
N PHE A 278 6.68 -15.24 -45.27
CA PHE A 278 6.76 -14.46 -44.03
C PHE A 278 6.69 -15.37 -42.80
N GLN A 279 7.50 -15.07 -41.79
CA GLN A 279 7.61 -15.80 -40.52
C GLN A 279 7.46 -14.83 -39.34
N THR A 280 6.59 -15.15 -38.38
CA THR A 280 6.36 -14.31 -37.18
C THR A 280 7.59 -14.30 -36.28
N VAL A 281 7.97 -13.11 -35.79
CA VAL A 281 9.07 -12.92 -34.81
C VAL A 281 8.63 -12.21 -33.54
N ALA A 282 7.55 -11.42 -33.60
CA ALA A 282 6.99 -10.75 -32.43
C ALA A 282 5.47 -10.56 -32.57
N LYS A 283 4.82 -10.21 -31.46
CA LYS A 283 3.48 -9.63 -31.43
C LYS A 283 3.54 -8.16 -31.09
N VAL A 284 2.60 -7.35 -31.57
CA VAL A 284 2.35 -5.99 -31.06
C VAL A 284 0.94 -5.93 -30.50
N LEU A 285 0.82 -5.70 -29.19
CA LEU A 285 -0.44 -5.58 -28.45
C LEU A 285 -0.77 -4.11 -28.18
N LEU A 286 -1.97 -3.69 -28.56
CA LEU A 286 -2.50 -2.35 -28.37
C LEU A 286 -3.77 -2.45 -27.49
N PRO A 287 -3.69 -2.15 -26.18
CA PRO A 287 -4.83 -2.25 -25.26
C PRO A 287 -5.86 -1.15 -25.51
N LYS A 288 -7.05 -1.28 -24.91
CA LYS A 288 -8.14 -0.30 -25.05
C LYS A 288 -7.70 1.10 -24.58
N GLN A 289 -7.89 2.11 -25.42
CA GLN A 289 -7.41 3.46 -25.20
C GLN A 289 -8.03 4.49 -26.16
N GLU A 290 -7.97 5.75 -25.75
CA GLU A 290 -8.26 6.90 -26.62
C GLU A 290 -7.13 7.11 -27.65
N SER A 291 -7.43 7.00 -28.95
CA SER A 291 -6.47 7.18 -30.06
C SER A 291 -6.35 8.65 -30.53
N TRP A 292 -7.31 9.53 -30.17
CA TRP A 292 -7.18 10.98 -30.37
C TRP A 292 -6.90 11.77 -29.11
N ASN A 293 -5.89 12.61 -29.18
CA ASN A 293 -5.79 13.76 -28.29
C ASN A 293 -5.10 14.87 -29.08
N GLU A 294 -5.70 16.06 -29.07
CA GLU A 294 -5.25 17.21 -29.88
C GLU A 294 -3.82 17.64 -29.52
N GLU A 295 -3.48 17.64 -28.23
CA GLU A 295 -2.15 17.99 -27.75
C GLU A 295 -1.12 16.91 -28.12
N ARG A 296 -1.47 15.62 -27.99
CA ARG A 296 -0.63 14.48 -28.39
C ARG A 296 -0.37 14.45 -29.91
N ASN A 297 -1.41 14.71 -30.72
CA ASN A 297 -1.28 14.79 -32.17
C ASN A 297 -0.37 15.97 -32.57
N ARG A 298 -0.66 17.17 -32.06
CA ARG A 298 0.13 18.37 -32.31
C ARG A 298 1.58 18.20 -31.86
N PHE A 299 1.81 17.61 -30.69
CA PHE A 299 3.14 17.31 -30.17
C PHE A 299 3.93 16.41 -31.15
N TRP A 300 3.31 15.32 -31.64
CA TRP A 300 3.96 14.44 -32.61
C TRP A 300 4.25 15.16 -33.93
N VAL A 301 3.28 15.88 -34.48
CA VAL A 301 3.44 16.62 -35.74
C VAL A 301 4.52 17.70 -35.64
N ASP A 302 4.54 18.48 -34.55
CA ASP A 302 5.51 19.56 -34.39
C ASP A 302 6.91 19.09 -34.04
N HIS A 303 7.09 18.07 -33.19
CA HIS A 303 8.38 17.82 -32.53
C HIS A 303 9.05 16.49 -32.93
N LEU A 304 8.31 15.38 -32.93
CA LEU A 304 8.87 14.04 -33.11
C LEU A 304 9.36 13.80 -34.55
N ARG A 305 10.40 12.98 -34.66
CA ARG A 305 10.75 12.22 -35.86
C ARG A 305 10.66 10.73 -35.52
N VAL A 306 10.09 9.94 -36.43
CA VAL A 306 10.39 8.51 -36.53
C VAL A 306 11.32 8.38 -37.73
N ASP A 307 12.46 7.74 -37.54
CA ASP A 307 13.52 7.62 -38.54
C ASP A 307 14.09 6.21 -38.46
N PRO A 308 14.07 5.38 -39.51
CA PRO A 308 14.57 4.01 -39.40
C PRO A 308 16.09 3.95 -39.10
N TRP A 309 16.80 5.09 -39.19
CA TRP A 309 18.19 5.24 -38.75
C TRP A 309 18.34 5.66 -37.26
N HIS A 310 17.24 5.85 -36.53
CA HIS A 310 17.21 5.82 -35.06
C HIS A 310 17.00 4.36 -34.60
N GLY A 311 18.05 3.56 -34.66
CA GLY A 311 17.96 2.14 -34.33
C GLY A 311 19.27 1.39 -34.44
N LEU A 312 19.16 0.07 -34.32
CA LEU A 312 20.28 -0.88 -34.24
C LEU A 312 21.03 -1.00 -35.57
N VAL A 313 22.36 -1.04 -35.50
CA VAL A 313 23.25 -1.36 -36.63
C VAL A 313 23.03 -2.79 -37.13
N SER A 314 22.56 -3.69 -36.26
CA SER A 314 22.13 -5.05 -36.62
C SER A 314 20.77 -5.09 -37.34
N PHE A 315 19.96 -4.02 -37.28
CA PHE A 315 18.66 -3.88 -37.98
C PHE A 315 18.71 -2.72 -39.00
N GLN A 316 19.85 -2.55 -39.66
CA GLN A 316 20.13 -1.46 -40.60
C GLN A 316 19.14 -1.39 -41.78
N PRO A 317 18.62 -0.20 -42.14
CA PRO A 317 17.92 0.02 -43.41
C PRO A 317 18.90 -0.03 -44.59
N ILE A 318 18.64 -0.84 -45.63
CA ILE A 318 19.55 -1.02 -46.80
C ILE A 318 18.86 -0.73 -48.14
N GLY A 319 19.64 -0.45 -49.19
CA GLY A 319 19.17 -0.15 -50.54
C GLY A 319 18.80 1.32 -50.78
N SER A 320 18.75 1.73 -52.05
CA SER A 320 18.63 3.12 -52.52
C SER A 320 17.56 3.94 -51.81
N ALA A 321 16.33 3.42 -51.71
CA ALA A 321 15.23 4.11 -51.02
C ALA A 321 15.53 4.38 -49.54
N ASN A 322 16.23 3.49 -48.84
CA ASN A 322 16.62 3.68 -47.45
C ASN A 322 17.81 4.63 -47.29
N ARG A 323 18.78 4.60 -48.23
CA ARG A 323 19.89 5.56 -48.28
C ARG A 323 19.39 6.98 -48.58
N LEU A 324 18.35 7.12 -49.41
CA LEU A 324 17.58 8.37 -49.56
C LEU A 324 16.93 8.80 -48.23
N ARG A 325 16.18 7.91 -47.57
CA ARG A 325 15.50 8.22 -46.29
C ARG A 325 16.48 8.74 -45.23
N ARG A 326 17.70 8.19 -45.16
CA ARG A 326 18.78 8.62 -44.25
C ARG A 326 19.11 10.11 -44.31
N ILE A 327 18.99 10.73 -45.49
CA ILE A 327 19.27 12.15 -45.70
C ILE A 327 17.96 12.96 -45.69
N LEU A 328 16.91 12.41 -46.31
CA LEU A 328 15.62 13.09 -46.49
C LEU A 328 14.85 13.28 -45.19
N TYR A 329 14.82 12.30 -44.29
CA TYR A 329 14.01 12.37 -43.07
C TYR A 329 14.55 13.41 -42.07
N PRO A 330 15.86 13.48 -41.78
CA PRO A 330 16.43 14.58 -41.00
C PRO A 330 16.21 15.95 -41.64
N ALA A 331 16.33 16.07 -42.97
CA ALA A 331 16.14 17.33 -43.70
C ALA A 331 14.68 17.82 -43.64
N SER A 332 13.73 17.00 -44.07
CA SER A 332 12.30 17.33 -44.10
C SER A 332 11.72 17.61 -42.71
N ALA A 333 12.18 16.88 -41.68
CA ALA A 333 11.79 17.15 -40.30
C ALA A 333 12.41 18.46 -39.77
N SER A 334 13.67 18.75 -40.10
CA SER A 334 14.32 20.00 -39.67
C SER A 334 13.69 21.22 -40.35
N PHE A 335 13.41 21.16 -41.65
CA PHE A 335 12.71 22.21 -42.37
C PHE A 335 11.29 22.45 -41.80
N ARG A 336 10.53 21.38 -41.53
CA ARG A 336 9.21 21.47 -40.87
C ARG A 336 9.27 22.25 -39.55
N ARG A 337 10.28 21.97 -38.74
CA ARG A 337 10.46 22.55 -37.41
C ARG A 337 10.96 23.98 -37.45
N GLU A 338 11.88 24.30 -38.37
CA GLU A 338 12.31 25.68 -38.63
C GLU A 338 11.10 26.56 -39.01
N VAL A 339 10.28 26.10 -39.96
CA VAL A 339 9.09 26.83 -40.44
C VAL A 339 8.00 26.96 -39.38
N ASN A 340 7.79 25.94 -38.52
CA ASN A 340 6.80 26.00 -37.44
C ASN A 340 7.30 26.71 -36.16
N GLY A 341 8.57 27.13 -36.08
CA GLY A 341 9.17 27.68 -34.85
C GLY A 341 9.32 26.64 -33.73
N LYS A 342 9.60 25.38 -34.10
CA LYS A 342 9.71 24.21 -33.21
C LYS A 342 11.13 23.69 -33.17
N LYS A 343 11.35 22.66 -32.36
CA LYS A 343 12.62 21.92 -32.25
C LYS A 343 12.35 20.43 -32.11
N GLU A 344 13.34 19.63 -32.48
CA GLU A 344 13.30 18.17 -32.34
C GLU A 344 13.20 17.76 -30.87
N ILE A 345 12.45 16.69 -30.62
CA ILE A 345 12.36 16.00 -29.34
C ILE A 345 12.33 14.51 -29.64
N ASN A 346 13.31 13.75 -29.16
CA ASN A 346 13.37 12.30 -29.38
C ASN A 346 13.28 11.49 -28.08
N GLN A 347 13.53 12.10 -26.91
CA GLN A 347 13.35 11.49 -25.58
C GLN A 347 12.68 12.43 -24.57
N ASN A 348 12.23 11.89 -23.43
CA ASN A 348 11.65 12.66 -22.30
C ASN A 348 12.51 13.87 -21.89
N THR A 349 13.83 13.71 -21.89
CA THR A 349 14.82 14.76 -21.61
C THR A 349 14.71 15.97 -22.54
N ASP A 350 14.36 15.76 -23.82
CA ASP A 350 14.18 16.85 -24.79
C ASP A 350 12.83 17.55 -24.63
N ILE A 351 11.74 16.85 -24.24
CA ILE A 351 10.48 17.50 -23.81
C ILE A 351 10.81 18.51 -22.71
N GLU A 352 11.50 18.04 -21.68
CA GLU A 352 11.78 18.80 -20.47
C GLU A 352 12.73 19.98 -20.75
N ALA A 353 13.69 19.82 -21.66
CA ALA A 353 14.57 20.90 -22.11
C ALA A 353 13.86 21.99 -22.94
N LEU A 354 12.82 21.64 -23.71
CA LEU A 354 12.10 22.60 -24.56
C LEU A 354 11.01 23.38 -23.82
N MET A 355 10.26 22.72 -22.93
CA MET A 355 9.28 23.40 -22.08
C MET A 355 9.94 24.45 -21.16
N ALA A 356 11.23 24.29 -20.87
CA ALA A 356 12.02 25.27 -20.11
C ALA A 356 12.42 26.54 -20.88
N GLN A 357 12.35 26.57 -22.22
CA GLN A 357 12.94 27.67 -23.03
C GLN A 357 11.95 28.72 -23.54
N ASN A 358 10.69 28.37 -23.81
CA ASN A 358 9.76 29.28 -24.52
C ASN A 358 9.00 30.28 -23.63
N GLY A 359 9.11 30.23 -22.30
CA GLY A 359 8.68 31.30 -21.37
C GLY A 359 7.16 31.53 -21.19
N GLU A 360 6.30 31.02 -22.08
CA GLU A 360 4.85 31.25 -22.03
C GLU A 360 4.14 30.32 -21.02
N SER A 361 3.88 30.88 -19.83
CA SER A 361 2.89 30.48 -18.82
C SER A 361 2.44 29.01 -18.71
N LYS A 362 3.10 28.27 -17.80
CA LYS A 362 2.47 27.37 -16.80
C LYS A 362 1.28 26.50 -17.28
N GLY A 363 1.55 25.52 -18.14
CA GLY A 363 0.70 24.34 -18.35
C GLY A 363 1.54 23.05 -18.33
N ASN A 364 1.25 22.14 -17.39
CA ASN A 364 1.76 20.77 -17.29
C ASN A 364 3.22 20.46 -17.69
N ALA A 365 4.18 21.28 -17.25
CA ALA A 365 5.51 20.77 -16.97
C ALA A 365 5.47 20.00 -15.63
N ARG A 366 5.92 18.74 -15.61
CA ARG A 366 5.99 17.93 -14.39
C ARG A 366 7.03 18.52 -13.43
N LYS A 367 6.67 18.68 -12.15
CA LYS A 367 7.63 19.14 -11.13
C LYS A 367 8.60 18.01 -10.82
N ARG A 368 9.90 18.29 -10.87
CA ARG A 368 10.95 17.34 -10.47
C ARG A 368 11.10 17.36 -8.95
N VAL A 369 10.73 16.27 -8.29
CA VAL A 369 10.75 16.13 -6.83
C VAL A 369 11.82 15.14 -6.40
N LEU A 370 12.73 15.59 -5.53
CA LEU A 370 13.65 14.69 -4.83
C LEU A 370 13.10 14.32 -3.45
N VAL A 371 12.95 13.03 -3.19
CA VAL A 371 12.60 12.44 -1.89
C VAL A 371 13.84 11.76 -1.32
N VAL A 372 14.21 12.11 -0.08
CA VAL A 372 15.49 11.71 0.52
C VAL A 372 15.27 10.88 1.79
N GLY A 373 15.61 9.60 1.73
CA GLY A 373 15.34 8.57 2.72
C GLY A 373 14.18 7.68 2.28
N ALA A 374 14.45 6.41 2.01
CA ALA A 374 13.50 5.38 1.55
C ALA A 374 12.90 4.56 2.72
N GLY A 375 12.87 5.13 3.93
CA GLY A 375 12.00 4.65 5.01
C GLY A 375 10.52 4.96 4.75
N ALA A 376 9.65 4.47 5.65
CA ALA A 376 8.18 4.56 5.55
C ALA A 376 7.62 5.90 5.02
N ALA A 377 8.16 7.03 5.46
CA ALA A 377 7.73 8.36 5.04
C ALA A 377 8.13 8.72 3.60
N GLY A 378 9.32 8.31 3.14
CA GLY A 378 9.77 8.53 1.77
C GLY A 378 9.10 7.61 0.77
N MET A 379 8.94 6.33 1.12
CA MET A 379 8.14 5.38 0.34
C MET A 379 6.70 5.89 0.18
N SER A 380 6.08 6.37 1.27
CA SER A 380 4.74 6.96 1.24
C SER A 380 4.66 8.26 0.42
N THR A 381 5.66 9.15 0.53
CA THR A 381 5.75 10.36 -0.31
C THR A 381 5.84 9.99 -1.78
N ALA A 382 6.76 9.09 -2.15
CA ALA A 382 6.97 8.67 -3.53
C ALA A 382 5.72 8.02 -4.13
N HIS A 383 5.05 7.14 -3.37
CA HIS A 383 3.83 6.45 -3.82
C HIS A 383 2.73 7.45 -4.17
N HIS A 384 2.38 8.36 -3.26
CA HIS A 384 1.29 9.33 -3.47
C HIS A 384 1.65 10.47 -4.46
N LEU A 385 2.93 10.67 -4.78
CA LEU A 385 3.34 11.49 -5.92
C LEU A 385 3.24 10.70 -7.25
N SER A 386 3.61 9.41 -7.26
CA SER A 386 3.56 8.55 -8.45
C SER A 386 2.14 8.25 -8.94
N GLU A 387 1.13 8.43 -8.09
CA GLU A 387 -0.30 8.42 -8.47
C GLU A 387 -0.71 9.62 -9.35
N HIS A 388 0.17 10.61 -9.53
CA HIS A 388 -0.02 11.76 -10.42
C HIS A 388 1.19 11.94 -11.36
N PRO A 389 1.43 10.99 -12.29
CA PRO A 389 2.56 11.04 -13.22
C PRO A 389 2.41 12.15 -14.28
N ASP A 390 1.26 12.81 -14.32
CA ASP A 390 0.96 14.05 -15.06
C ASP A 390 1.52 15.32 -14.36
N LYS A 391 1.78 15.26 -13.05
CA LYS A 391 2.20 16.41 -12.22
C LYS A 391 3.63 16.32 -11.73
N PHE A 392 4.19 15.12 -11.57
CA PHE A 392 5.47 14.90 -10.90
C PHE A 392 6.41 13.98 -11.68
N ASP A 393 7.68 14.37 -11.72
CA ASP A 393 8.83 13.47 -11.88
C ASP A 393 9.38 13.23 -10.46
N VAL A 394 9.66 11.97 -10.10
CA VAL A 394 10.02 11.60 -8.71
C VAL A 394 11.32 10.82 -8.71
N THR A 395 12.34 11.37 -8.07
CA THR A 395 13.52 10.60 -7.64
C THR A 395 13.42 10.31 -6.15
N LEU A 396 13.53 9.04 -5.77
CA LEU A 396 13.68 8.60 -4.38
C LEU A 396 15.11 8.10 -4.17
N ILE A 397 15.81 8.61 -3.15
CA ILE A 397 17.17 8.15 -2.81
C ILE A 397 17.27 7.69 -1.36
N ASP A 398 18.17 6.75 -1.08
CA ASP A 398 18.67 6.48 0.28
C ASP A 398 20.18 6.18 0.24
N ALA A 399 20.88 6.47 1.34
CA ALA A 399 22.30 6.19 1.52
C ALA A 399 22.58 4.71 1.82
N VAL A 400 21.61 3.96 2.37
CA VAL A 400 21.69 2.50 2.54
C VAL A 400 21.22 1.75 1.29
N ASP A 401 21.49 0.45 1.23
CA ASP A 401 21.24 -0.39 0.03
C ASP A 401 19.86 -1.08 0.04
N TYR A 402 18.92 -0.63 0.87
CA TYR A 402 17.59 -1.22 1.01
C TYR A 402 16.49 -0.17 1.31
N CYS A 403 15.23 -0.51 1.05
CA CYS A 403 14.05 0.29 1.44
C CYS A 403 13.54 -0.13 2.83
N GLY A 404 13.02 0.83 3.60
CA GLY A 404 12.43 0.61 4.93
C GLY A 404 13.13 1.35 6.07
N GLY A 405 14.44 1.58 5.96
CA GLY A 405 15.22 2.30 6.97
C GLY A 405 15.25 1.54 8.29
N GLN A 406 14.65 2.09 9.36
CA GLN A 406 14.58 1.42 10.68
C GLN A 406 13.60 0.23 10.75
N ALA A 407 12.96 -0.14 9.64
CA ALA A 407 12.03 -1.27 9.53
C ALA A 407 12.54 -2.26 8.47
N PHE A 408 13.16 -3.35 8.90
CA PHE A 408 13.72 -4.40 8.04
C PHE A 408 13.60 -5.78 8.71
N SER A 409 14.02 -6.83 8.01
CA SER A 409 14.03 -8.21 8.53
C SER A 409 15.41 -8.84 8.35
N ILE A 410 15.82 -9.68 9.30
CA ILE A 410 17.07 -10.45 9.24
C ILE A 410 16.79 -11.95 9.07
N PRO A 411 17.70 -12.73 8.45
CA PRO A 411 17.62 -14.18 8.44
C PRO A 411 17.99 -14.77 9.81
N ILE A 412 17.38 -15.90 10.16
CA ILE A 412 17.62 -16.68 11.39
C ILE A 412 17.53 -18.19 11.10
N ASP A 413 18.05 -19.02 11.99
CA ASP A 413 18.03 -20.48 11.84
C ASP A 413 16.60 -21.04 12.05
N LYS A 414 15.95 -21.43 10.93
CA LYS A 414 14.59 -21.97 10.92
C LYS A 414 14.44 -23.29 11.65
N GLU A 415 15.44 -24.17 11.56
CA GLU A 415 15.35 -25.51 12.17
C GLU A 415 15.55 -25.43 13.69
N ARG A 416 16.34 -24.45 14.15
CA ARG A 416 16.47 -24.14 15.58
C ARG A 416 15.31 -23.34 16.16
N HIS A 417 14.80 -22.33 15.44
CA HIS A 417 13.88 -21.31 15.99
C HIS A 417 12.43 -21.40 15.47
N GLY A 418 12.13 -22.34 14.57
CA GLY A 418 10.80 -22.52 14.00
C GLY A 418 10.40 -21.53 12.89
N ALA A 419 11.18 -20.47 12.66
CA ALA A 419 10.99 -19.49 11.58
C ALA A 419 12.34 -19.01 11.01
N SER A 420 12.36 -18.65 9.73
CA SER A 420 13.59 -18.28 8.98
C SER A 420 13.93 -16.78 9.00
N TRP A 421 13.05 -15.93 9.52
CA TRP A 421 13.25 -14.48 9.55
C TRP A 421 12.73 -13.83 10.84
N CYS A 422 13.29 -12.67 11.20
CA CYS A 422 12.86 -11.84 12.32
C CYS A 422 12.89 -10.36 11.94
N ASN A 423 11.85 -9.59 12.26
CA ASN A 423 11.83 -8.13 12.05
C ASN A 423 12.73 -7.41 13.07
N GLN A 424 13.41 -6.34 12.62
CA GLN A 424 14.29 -5.48 13.41
C GLN A 424 13.74 -4.06 13.53
N GLY A 425 13.96 -3.44 14.69
CA GLY A 425 13.55 -2.07 15.00
C GLY A 425 12.03 -1.95 15.15
N VAL A 426 11.32 -1.77 14.02
CA VAL A 426 9.85 -1.76 13.99
C VAL A 426 9.32 -3.18 13.91
N GLN A 427 8.36 -3.54 14.76
CA GLN A 427 7.79 -4.90 14.84
C GLN A 427 6.25 -4.94 14.80
N GLY A 428 5.57 -3.86 15.22
CA GLY A 428 4.10 -3.81 15.27
C GLY A 428 3.56 -2.42 15.61
N GLY A 429 2.24 -2.32 15.76
CA GLY A 429 1.49 -1.11 16.09
C GLY A 429 0.14 -1.46 16.71
N SER A 430 -0.76 -0.48 16.85
CA SER A 430 -2.13 -0.72 17.32
C SER A 430 -3.16 -0.39 16.25
N TYR A 431 -4.42 -0.77 16.47
CA TYR A 431 -5.53 -0.65 15.50
C TYR A 431 -5.86 0.77 15.00
N ILE A 432 -5.16 1.81 15.48
CA ILE A 432 -5.22 3.18 14.94
C ILE A 432 -4.31 3.43 13.74
N PHE A 433 -3.50 2.44 13.34
CA PHE A 433 -2.49 2.56 12.28
C PHE A 433 -3.10 2.46 10.86
N HIS A 434 -4.20 3.18 10.61
CA HIS A 434 -5.05 3.05 9.41
C HIS A 434 -4.28 3.33 8.11
N HIS A 435 -3.38 4.33 8.08
CA HIS A 435 -2.58 4.64 6.89
C HIS A 435 -1.49 3.58 6.65
N THR A 436 -0.95 2.98 7.72
CA THR A 436 0.07 1.91 7.62
C THR A 436 -0.53 0.63 7.06
N VAL A 437 -1.65 0.15 7.61
CA VAL A 437 -2.26 -1.13 7.20
C VAL A 437 -2.89 -1.09 5.82
N THR A 438 -3.43 0.07 5.41
CA THR A 438 -3.85 0.28 4.01
C THR A 438 -2.66 0.24 3.05
N MET A 439 -1.47 0.71 3.47
CA MET A 439 -0.26 0.52 2.66
C MET A 439 0.24 -0.92 2.63
N PHE A 440 0.09 -1.72 3.69
CA PHE A 440 0.34 -3.17 3.61
C PHE A 440 -0.59 -3.82 2.58
N ASN A 441 -1.90 -3.55 2.66
CA ASN A 441 -2.89 -4.09 1.74
C ASN A 441 -2.60 -3.75 0.27
N ARG A 442 -2.26 -2.48 -0.01
CA ARG A 442 -1.92 -2.00 -1.36
C ARG A 442 -0.67 -2.65 -1.97
N GLN A 443 0.12 -3.36 -1.16
CA GLN A 443 1.30 -4.11 -1.59
C GLN A 443 1.12 -5.64 -1.46
N GLY A 444 -0.07 -6.12 -1.10
CA GLY A 444 -0.38 -7.56 -0.97
C GLY A 444 0.00 -8.19 0.38
N TYR A 445 0.14 -7.40 1.44
CA TYR A 445 0.50 -7.87 2.79
C TYR A 445 -0.54 -7.47 3.85
N HIS A 446 -0.52 -8.12 5.00
CA HIS A 446 -1.33 -7.80 6.17
C HIS A 446 -0.52 -7.83 7.47
N ALA A 447 -1.09 -7.25 8.52
CA ALA A 447 -0.64 -7.39 9.90
C ALA A 447 -1.49 -8.42 10.66
N ASP A 448 -0.89 -9.21 11.55
CA ASP A 448 -1.58 -10.19 12.38
C ASP A 448 -2.02 -9.60 13.73
N PRO A 449 -3.15 -10.01 14.32
CA PRO A 449 -3.56 -9.57 15.65
C PRO A 449 -2.72 -10.27 16.75
N CYS A 450 -2.44 -9.56 17.85
CA CYS A 450 -1.98 -10.18 19.10
C CYS A 450 -2.48 -9.43 20.35
N GLU A 451 -2.57 -10.12 21.48
CA GLU A 451 -2.86 -9.50 22.78
C GLU A 451 -1.55 -9.30 23.57
N LEU A 452 -1.20 -8.05 23.87
CA LEU A 452 0.11 -7.74 24.45
C LEU A 452 0.22 -8.15 25.94
N HIS A 453 1.23 -8.95 26.24
CA HIS A 453 1.68 -9.29 27.60
C HIS A 453 3.03 -8.63 27.91
N VAL A 454 3.19 -8.12 29.13
CA VAL A 454 4.45 -7.52 29.61
C VAL A 454 5.01 -8.20 30.86
N SER A 455 6.30 -7.98 31.13
CA SER A 455 6.99 -8.40 32.36
C SER A 455 7.97 -7.32 32.80
N PHE A 456 7.60 -6.51 33.79
CA PHE A 456 8.41 -5.38 34.23
C PHE A 456 8.96 -5.60 35.64
N GLY A 457 10.25 -5.29 35.84
CA GLY A 457 10.98 -5.60 37.05
C GLY A 457 11.35 -7.08 37.19
N LYS A 458 11.97 -7.43 38.32
CA LYS A 458 12.30 -8.80 38.70
C LYS A 458 12.07 -9.00 40.20
N ASP A 459 11.75 -10.24 40.61
CA ASP A 459 11.54 -10.63 42.01
C ASP A 459 10.67 -9.63 42.80
N ASP A 460 11.21 -8.95 43.83
CA ASP A 460 10.48 -8.02 44.69
C ASP A 460 9.95 -6.77 43.98
N THR A 461 10.39 -6.53 42.75
CA THR A 461 9.96 -5.42 41.87
C THR A 461 9.14 -5.88 40.66
N PHE A 462 8.82 -7.17 40.54
CA PHE A 462 8.07 -7.71 39.41
C PHE A 462 6.60 -7.26 39.40
N TRP A 463 6.11 -6.84 38.24
CA TRP A 463 4.69 -6.70 37.94
C TRP A 463 4.40 -6.89 36.44
N ASN A 464 3.15 -7.21 36.12
CA ASN A 464 2.67 -7.43 34.76
C ASN A 464 1.20 -6.98 34.58
N ASN A 465 0.68 -7.09 33.36
CA ASN A 465 -0.72 -6.74 33.04
C ASN A 465 -1.70 -7.92 33.08
N VAL A 466 -1.21 -9.17 33.10
CA VAL A 466 -2.02 -10.38 33.03
C VAL A 466 -2.62 -10.72 34.40
N PHE A 467 -1.80 -10.66 35.46
CA PHE A 467 -2.19 -10.91 36.85
C PHE A 467 -1.52 -9.90 37.81
N PRO A 468 -2.10 -9.61 38.99
CA PRO A 468 -1.50 -8.70 39.95
C PRO A 468 -0.43 -9.37 40.83
N THR A 469 0.57 -8.59 41.22
CA THR A 469 1.72 -9.04 42.02
C THR A 469 1.85 -8.28 43.34
N GLU A 470 2.71 -8.76 44.25
CA GLU A 470 2.94 -8.12 45.55
C GLU A 470 3.32 -6.63 45.45
N LEU A 471 4.09 -6.22 44.45
CA LEU A 471 4.47 -4.81 44.26
C LEU A 471 3.24 -3.91 44.09
N LEU A 472 2.23 -4.35 43.33
CA LEU A 472 1.01 -3.56 43.11
C LEU A 472 0.17 -3.44 44.39
N VAL A 473 0.22 -4.44 45.27
CA VAL A 473 -0.37 -4.40 46.62
C VAL A 473 0.42 -3.45 47.53
N ARG A 474 1.75 -3.53 47.54
CA ARG A 474 2.66 -2.63 48.29
C ARG A 474 2.33 -1.16 48.02
N HIS A 475 1.95 -0.82 46.79
CA HIS A 475 1.58 0.53 46.35
C HIS A 475 0.07 0.79 46.21
N GLU A 476 -0.84 -0.01 46.80
CA GLU A 476 -2.31 0.11 46.62
C GLU A 476 -2.86 1.54 46.79
N LYS A 477 -2.30 2.32 47.73
CA LYS A 477 -2.67 3.72 48.01
C LYS A 477 -2.25 4.66 46.87
N GLU A 478 -1.10 4.38 46.25
CA GLU A 478 -0.58 5.14 45.12
C GLU A 478 -1.35 4.83 43.83
N VAL A 479 -1.71 3.56 43.60
CA VAL A 479 -2.60 3.14 42.50
C VAL A 479 -3.94 3.87 42.58
N ARG A 480 -4.61 3.86 43.74
CA ARG A 480 -5.87 4.61 43.94
C ARG A 480 -5.69 6.11 43.71
N ARG A 481 -4.58 6.71 44.18
CA ARG A 481 -4.22 8.13 43.98
C ARG A 481 -3.95 8.46 42.50
N LEU A 482 -3.35 7.53 41.74
CA LEU A 482 -3.05 7.70 40.31
C LEU A 482 -4.30 8.01 39.50
N THR A 483 -5.41 7.29 39.75
CA THR A 483 -6.71 7.56 39.10
C THR A 483 -7.27 8.96 39.37
N THR A 484 -6.85 9.60 40.47
CA THR A 484 -7.21 10.98 40.81
C THR A 484 -6.27 11.98 40.13
N LEU A 485 -4.96 11.69 40.09
CA LEU A 485 -3.98 12.49 39.35
C LEU A 485 -4.31 12.55 37.85
N LEU A 486 -4.61 11.41 37.22
CA LEU A 486 -4.99 11.33 35.81
C LEU A 486 -6.19 12.26 35.49
N LYS A 487 -7.23 12.25 36.33
CA LYS A 487 -8.40 13.14 36.19
C LYS A 487 -8.06 14.61 36.38
N PHE A 488 -7.14 14.93 37.30
CA PHE A 488 -6.64 16.29 37.49
C PHE A 488 -5.83 16.77 36.28
N MET A 489 -4.95 15.92 35.74
CA MET A 489 -4.19 16.22 34.53
C MET A 489 -5.10 16.45 33.32
N ARG A 490 -6.17 15.67 33.20
CA ARG A 490 -7.23 15.84 32.19
C ARG A 490 -8.06 17.13 32.34
N TRP A 491 -8.03 17.80 33.49
CA TRP A 491 -8.62 19.13 33.68
C TRP A 491 -7.67 20.28 33.32
N PHE A 492 -6.36 20.06 33.42
CA PHE A 492 -5.32 21.09 33.23
C PHE A 492 -4.33 20.70 32.11
N GLU A 493 -4.84 20.09 31.03
CA GLU A 493 -4.05 19.42 29.98
C GLU A 493 -2.86 20.26 29.46
N ILE A 494 -3.08 21.55 29.19
CA ILE A 494 -2.06 22.48 28.65
C ILE A 494 -0.89 22.69 29.63
N PHE A 495 -1.14 22.66 30.94
CA PHE A 495 -0.10 22.79 31.96
C PHE A 495 0.75 21.51 32.03
N PHE A 496 0.10 20.34 32.03
CA PHE A 496 0.79 19.04 32.08
C PHE A 496 1.44 18.61 30.75
N ALA A 497 1.08 19.24 29.64
CA ALA A 497 1.79 19.12 28.37
C ALA A 497 3.18 19.80 28.37
N LEU A 498 3.46 20.66 29.35
CA LEU A 498 4.73 21.40 29.47
C LEU A 498 5.64 20.91 30.60
N LEU A 499 5.17 19.96 31.43
CA LEU A 499 5.91 19.45 32.59
C LEU A 499 6.47 18.03 32.36
N PRO A 500 7.75 17.77 32.72
CA PRO A 500 8.32 16.43 32.78
C PRO A 500 7.55 15.47 33.71
N LEU A 501 7.37 14.22 33.27
CA LEU A 501 6.67 13.16 34.01
C LEU A 501 7.22 12.96 35.43
N LYS A 502 8.54 12.78 35.60
CA LYS A 502 9.16 12.54 36.92
C LYS A 502 9.04 13.75 37.86
N LEU A 503 8.93 14.98 37.32
CA LEU A 503 8.65 16.18 38.11
C LEU A 503 7.20 16.17 38.62
N VAL A 504 6.24 15.81 37.78
CA VAL A 504 4.82 15.75 38.16
C VAL A 504 4.58 14.70 39.24
N PHE A 505 5.15 13.50 39.10
CA PHE A 505 5.03 12.46 40.14
C PHE A 505 5.60 12.92 41.49
N LYS A 506 6.75 13.60 41.49
CA LYS A 506 7.32 14.22 42.69
C LYS A 506 6.45 15.33 43.28
N MET A 507 5.83 16.18 42.44
CA MET A 507 4.90 17.24 42.88
C MET A 507 3.61 16.69 43.52
N PHE A 508 3.18 15.49 43.15
CA PHE A 508 2.00 14.82 43.72
C PHE A 508 2.34 13.75 44.78
N PHE A 509 3.56 13.81 45.31
CA PHE A 509 4.08 12.98 46.41
C PHE A 509 4.05 11.46 46.14
N PHE A 510 4.29 11.05 44.89
CA PHE A 510 4.52 9.64 44.56
C PHE A 510 5.91 9.19 45.04
N SER A 511 6.02 7.93 45.48
CA SER A 511 7.30 7.38 45.92
C SER A 511 8.28 7.24 44.75
N GLU A 512 9.59 7.28 45.04
CA GLU A 512 10.59 7.05 44.00
C GLU A 512 10.58 5.60 43.50
N GLU A 513 10.19 4.65 44.35
CA GLU A 513 9.90 3.25 43.96
C GLU A 513 8.78 3.20 42.91
N PHE A 514 7.55 3.61 43.24
CA PHE A 514 6.41 3.61 42.30
C PHE A 514 6.69 4.41 41.02
N THR A 515 7.41 5.52 41.13
CA THR A 515 7.78 6.33 39.96
C THR A 515 8.75 5.56 39.05
N ASN A 516 9.79 4.94 39.62
CA ASN A 516 10.84 4.28 38.85
C ASN A 516 10.47 2.87 38.37
N THR A 517 9.76 2.06 39.17
CA THR A 517 9.46 0.65 38.85
C THR A 517 8.14 0.45 38.09
N ILE A 518 7.20 1.41 38.19
CA ILE A 518 5.88 1.31 37.56
C ILE A 518 5.67 2.42 36.53
N ALA A 519 5.66 3.69 36.95
CA ALA A 519 5.21 4.79 36.10
C ALA A 519 6.15 5.10 34.90
N LEU A 520 7.47 4.97 35.10
CA LEU A 520 8.44 5.12 34.00
C LEU A 520 8.36 3.94 33.02
N PRO A 521 8.45 2.65 33.41
CA PRO A 521 8.22 1.51 32.51
C PRO A 521 6.91 1.57 31.72
N MET A 522 5.78 1.92 32.38
CA MET A 522 4.48 2.15 31.71
C MET A 522 4.54 3.17 30.56
N THR A 523 5.43 4.16 30.65
CA THR A 523 5.54 5.24 29.66
C THR A 523 6.59 4.92 28.59
N ALA A 524 7.67 4.22 28.96
CA ALA A 524 8.81 3.97 28.08
C ALA A 524 8.45 3.09 26.88
N LEU A 525 7.66 2.03 27.13
CA LEU A 525 7.21 1.03 26.16
C LEU A 525 6.66 1.63 24.86
N PHE A 526 5.64 2.49 24.94
CA PHE A 526 4.85 2.92 23.77
C PHE A 526 5.35 4.19 23.07
N LEU A 527 6.41 4.81 23.58
CA LEU A 527 6.97 6.05 23.04
C LEU A 527 8.40 5.90 22.51
N GLY A 528 9.02 4.72 22.68
CA GLY A 528 10.43 4.51 22.31
C GLY A 528 11.39 5.45 23.03
N THR A 529 11.04 5.90 24.24
CA THR A 529 11.75 6.99 24.94
C THR A 529 12.91 6.55 25.81
N GLY A 530 13.03 5.24 26.10
CA GLY A 530 14.11 4.67 26.89
C GLY A 530 14.43 5.49 28.16
N ASN A 531 15.72 5.83 28.35
CA ASN A 531 16.19 6.61 29.49
C ASN A 531 15.92 8.13 29.39
N GLU A 532 15.12 8.59 28.42
CA GLU A 532 14.55 9.95 28.38
C GLU A 532 13.11 10.02 28.86
N THR A 533 12.49 8.89 29.18
CA THR A 533 11.13 8.79 29.75
C THR A 533 10.87 9.72 30.95
N PRO A 534 11.81 9.94 31.90
CA PRO A 534 11.63 10.94 32.97
C PRO A 534 11.36 12.38 32.49
N ARG A 535 11.77 12.71 31.26
CA ARG A 535 11.70 14.04 30.65
C ARG A 535 10.56 14.19 29.62
N VAL A 536 9.77 13.15 29.39
CA VAL A 536 8.55 13.17 28.54
C VAL A 536 7.47 14.07 29.16
N PRO A 537 6.63 14.77 28.38
CA PRO A 537 5.46 15.47 28.92
C PRO A 537 4.53 14.53 29.69
N ALA A 538 4.16 14.91 30.90
CA ALA A 538 3.30 14.09 31.74
C ALA A 538 1.94 13.79 31.08
N ILE A 539 1.45 14.67 30.19
CA ILE A 539 0.22 14.44 29.42
C ILE A 539 0.26 13.18 28.53
N MET A 540 1.44 12.70 28.11
CA MET A 540 1.53 11.49 27.27
C MET A 540 1.24 10.22 28.08
N PHE A 541 1.78 10.12 29.29
CA PHE A 541 1.40 9.08 30.25
C PHE A 541 -0.11 9.14 30.57
N GLU A 542 -0.68 10.35 30.72
CA GLU A 542 -2.12 10.50 30.92
C GLU A 542 -2.93 9.97 29.73
N ARG A 543 -2.52 10.25 28.48
CA ARG A 543 -3.16 9.66 27.29
C ARG A 543 -3.07 8.14 27.25
N LEU A 544 -1.96 7.54 27.69
CA LEU A 544 -1.80 6.08 27.74
C LEU A 544 -2.78 5.41 28.72
N CYS A 545 -3.20 6.09 29.79
CA CYS A 545 -4.11 5.51 30.80
C CYS A 545 -5.59 5.94 30.65
N THR A 546 -5.89 7.06 29.98
CA THR A 546 -7.27 7.63 29.94
C THR A 546 -7.91 7.66 28.56
N SER A 547 -7.16 7.43 27.48
CA SER A 547 -7.69 7.55 26.12
C SER A 547 -8.35 6.25 25.65
N PRO A 548 -9.68 6.21 25.41
CA PRO A 548 -10.34 5.02 24.86
C PRO A 548 -9.96 4.71 23.39
N THR A 549 -9.14 5.55 22.75
CA THR A 549 -8.72 5.39 21.34
C THR A 549 -7.23 5.11 21.15
N TYR A 550 -6.39 5.40 22.15
CA TYR A 550 -4.92 5.28 22.08
C TYR A 550 -4.33 4.70 23.38
N GLY A 551 -5.12 4.67 24.45
CA GLY A 551 -4.66 4.34 25.78
C GLY A 551 -4.38 2.85 25.88
N MET A 552 -3.11 2.49 25.74
CA MET A 552 -2.68 1.11 25.89
C MET A 552 -2.97 0.56 27.29
N TRP A 553 -3.00 1.43 28.31
CA TRP A 553 -3.39 1.11 29.69
C TRP A 553 -4.81 1.62 30.02
N TYR A 554 -5.70 1.68 29.03
CA TYR A 554 -7.10 2.06 29.21
C TYR A 554 -7.98 0.82 29.49
N PRO A 555 -8.95 0.90 30.42
CA PRO A 555 -9.24 2.02 31.31
C PRO A 555 -8.37 2.02 32.57
N SER A 556 -8.04 3.22 33.07
CA SER A 556 -7.34 3.37 34.35
C SER A 556 -8.14 2.76 35.52
N ASP A 557 -7.58 1.75 36.17
CA ASP A 557 -8.18 1.00 37.27
C ASP A 557 -7.76 1.58 38.65
N LYS A 558 -8.56 1.33 39.69
CA LYS A 558 -8.24 1.66 41.09
C LYS A 558 -7.58 0.49 41.84
N ASN A 559 -7.72 -0.73 41.32
CA ASN A 559 -7.24 -1.96 41.94
C ASN A 559 -5.87 -2.37 41.41
N THR A 560 -5.51 -1.94 40.20
CA THR A 560 -4.21 -2.17 39.57
C THR A 560 -3.86 -0.96 38.70
N VAL A 561 -2.59 -0.82 38.30
CA VAL A 561 -2.19 0.16 37.28
C VAL A 561 -2.57 -0.28 35.86
N VAL A 562 -2.74 -1.59 35.63
CA VAL A 562 -3.17 -2.19 34.37
C VAL A 562 -4.02 -3.44 34.64
N SER A 563 -5.20 -3.53 34.02
CA SER A 563 -6.09 -4.71 34.05
C SER A 563 -6.48 -5.24 32.66
N ASN A 564 -5.97 -4.64 31.58
CA ASN A 564 -6.24 -5.05 30.20
C ASN A 564 -5.04 -5.78 29.55
N LYS A 565 -5.34 -6.62 28.56
CA LYS A 565 -4.39 -7.06 27.54
C LYS A 565 -4.57 -6.13 26.32
N PRO A 566 -3.59 -5.28 25.98
CA PRO A 566 -3.80 -4.29 24.92
C PRO A 566 -3.83 -4.97 23.54
N PRO A 567 -4.87 -4.74 22.70
CA PRO A 567 -4.95 -5.32 21.37
C PRO A 567 -3.97 -4.60 20.42
N MET A 568 -3.07 -5.39 19.84
CA MET A 568 -1.99 -4.95 18.97
C MET A 568 -2.07 -5.65 17.62
N ILE A 569 -1.33 -5.11 16.64
CA ILE A 569 -1.10 -5.72 15.35
C ILE A 569 0.40 -5.85 15.08
N VAL A 570 0.81 -7.01 14.57
CA VAL A 570 2.17 -7.45 14.30
C VAL A 570 2.45 -7.32 12.81
N PHE A 571 3.56 -6.69 12.43
CA PHE A 571 3.81 -6.31 11.05
C PHE A 571 4.44 -7.44 10.21
N PRO A 572 4.16 -7.47 8.89
CA PRO A 572 4.70 -8.49 7.98
C PRO A 572 6.22 -8.41 7.85
N LYS A 573 6.81 -9.37 7.14
CA LYS A 573 8.22 -9.45 6.79
C LYS A 573 8.69 -8.19 6.04
N PHE A 574 9.25 -7.23 6.78
CA PHE A 574 9.55 -5.90 6.28
C PHE A 574 10.50 -5.87 5.07
N SER A 575 11.51 -6.74 5.04
CA SER A 575 12.43 -6.81 3.89
C SER A 575 11.74 -7.18 2.58
N GLU A 576 10.64 -7.95 2.65
CA GLU A 576 9.87 -8.38 1.49
C GLU A 576 8.82 -7.31 1.11
N PHE A 577 8.08 -6.79 2.10
CA PHE A 577 7.12 -5.70 1.91
C PHE A 577 7.76 -4.46 1.27
N TYR A 578 8.90 -4.00 1.78
CA TYR A 578 9.56 -2.81 1.25
C TYR A 578 10.21 -3.03 -0.13
N GLU A 579 10.61 -4.25 -0.46
CA GLU A 579 11.12 -4.61 -1.79
C GLU A 579 9.99 -4.72 -2.82
N THR A 580 8.85 -5.28 -2.46
CA THR A 580 7.62 -5.26 -3.27
C THR A 580 7.17 -3.82 -3.50
N TRP A 581 7.14 -2.99 -2.46
CA TRP A 581 6.81 -1.56 -2.59
C TRP A 581 7.84 -0.80 -3.43
N ARG A 582 9.13 -1.14 -3.38
CA ARG A 582 10.15 -0.56 -4.27
C ARG A 582 9.86 -0.87 -5.74
N LYS A 583 9.45 -2.11 -6.05
CA LYS A 583 9.06 -2.53 -7.40
C LYS A 583 7.79 -1.83 -7.90
N ASP A 584 6.78 -1.65 -7.03
CA ASP A 584 5.57 -0.86 -7.31
C ASP A 584 5.89 0.62 -7.60
N LEU A 585 6.85 1.23 -6.90
CA LEU A 585 7.30 2.59 -7.20
C LEU A 585 8.00 2.66 -8.57
N ILE A 586 8.88 1.70 -8.87
CA ILE A 586 9.61 1.65 -10.15
C ILE A 586 8.67 1.43 -11.33
N SER A 587 7.67 0.55 -11.23
CA SER A 587 6.68 0.30 -12.30
C SER A 587 5.76 1.51 -12.55
N ARG A 588 5.54 2.36 -11.52
CA ARG A 588 4.88 3.68 -11.66
C ARG A 588 5.80 4.79 -12.18
N GLY A 589 7.06 4.48 -12.51
CA GLY A 589 8.02 5.42 -13.09
C GLY A 589 8.82 6.26 -12.09
N VAL A 590 8.86 5.88 -10.81
CA VAL A 590 9.74 6.54 -9.81
C VAL A 590 11.18 6.08 -10.02
N THR A 591 12.10 7.03 -10.15
CA THR A 591 13.54 6.73 -10.16
C THR A 591 14.02 6.45 -8.74
N VAL A 592 14.18 5.19 -8.36
CA VAL A 592 14.71 4.79 -7.05
C VAL A 592 16.22 4.54 -7.12
N ARG A 593 17.01 5.27 -6.33
CA ARG A 593 18.47 5.10 -6.23
C ARG A 593 18.90 4.84 -4.78
N LEU A 594 19.09 3.57 -4.47
CA LEU A 594 19.70 3.14 -3.20
C LEU A 594 21.22 3.40 -3.24
N SER A 595 21.91 3.22 -2.12
CA SER A 595 23.35 3.48 -1.99
C SER A 595 23.79 4.86 -2.55
N THR A 596 22.98 5.89 -2.32
CA THR A 596 23.10 7.26 -2.85
C THR A 596 22.91 8.28 -1.71
N GLU A 597 24.00 8.82 -1.15
CA GLU A 597 23.94 9.78 -0.05
C GLU A 597 23.73 11.24 -0.55
N LEU A 598 22.76 11.94 0.03
CA LEU A 598 22.70 13.41 -0.02
C LEU A 598 23.76 14.00 0.93
N THR A 599 24.74 14.71 0.37
CA THR A 599 25.85 15.29 1.14
C THR A 599 25.64 16.77 1.48
N GLU A 600 25.17 17.58 0.53
CA GLU A 600 24.93 19.02 0.68
C GLU A 600 23.73 19.49 -0.16
N ILE A 601 22.90 20.38 0.38
CA ILE A 601 21.90 21.15 -0.39
C ILE A 601 22.52 22.52 -0.68
N VAL A 602 23.09 22.64 -1.88
CA VAL A 602 23.89 23.79 -2.34
C VAL A 602 23.03 25.04 -2.52
N GLN A 603 21.84 24.88 -3.11
CA GLN A 603 20.88 25.95 -3.37
C GLN A 603 19.46 25.47 -3.11
N ARG A 604 18.62 26.39 -2.62
CA ARG A 604 17.16 26.23 -2.60
C ARG A 604 16.49 27.60 -2.55
N ASN A 605 15.97 28.08 -3.67
CA ASN A 605 15.41 29.43 -3.83
C ASN A 605 14.34 29.43 -4.93
N LYS A 606 13.90 30.61 -5.40
CA LYS A 606 12.87 30.76 -6.45
C LYS A 606 13.19 30.09 -7.82
N HIS A 607 14.39 29.54 -7.99
CA HIS A 607 14.86 28.77 -9.15
C HIS A 607 15.02 27.27 -8.82
N GLY A 608 14.25 26.76 -7.86
CA GLY A 608 14.31 25.37 -7.41
C GLY A 608 15.49 25.09 -6.46
N VAL A 609 15.88 23.82 -6.43
CA VAL A 609 16.84 23.20 -5.52
C VAL A 609 18.02 22.63 -6.31
N VAL A 610 19.23 22.77 -5.76
CA VAL A 610 20.45 22.12 -6.24
C VAL A 610 21.06 21.32 -5.09
N VAL A 611 21.34 20.04 -5.33
CA VAL A 611 21.88 19.09 -4.35
C VAL A 611 23.18 18.46 -4.82
N LYS A 612 23.97 17.97 -3.87
CA LYS A 612 25.16 17.14 -4.10
C LYS A 612 24.91 15.71 -3.64
N LEU A 613 24.89 14.78 -4.60
CA LEU A 613 24.65 13.36 -4.36
C LEU A 613 25.95 12.58 -4.57
N LYS A 614 26.20 11.56 -3.73
CA LYS A 614 27.42 10.75 -3.73
C LYS A 614 27.05 9.26 -3.71
N PRO A 615 27.61 8.43 -4.60
CA PRO A 615 27.42 6.98 -4.51
C PRO A 615 28.10 6.44 -3.24
N ARG A 616 27.54 5.37 -2.70
CA ARG A 616 28.04 4.62 -1.56
C ARG A 616 28.35 3.18 -1.99
N THR A 617 29.33 2.54 -1.36
CA THR A 617 29.61 1.12 -1.60
C THR A 617 28.62 0.27 -0.78
N PRO A 618 27.84 -0.64 -1.40
CA PRO A 618 26.97 -1.56 -0.67
C PRO A 618 27.75 -2.46 0.28
N MET A 619 27.32 -2.54 1.54
CA MET A 619 27.84 -3.50 2.52
C MET A 619 27.16 -4.87 2.36
N PRO A 620 27.79 -5.99 2.77
CA PRO A 620 27.20 -7.34 2.67
C PRO A 620 25.91 -7.56 3.47
N ASP A 621 25.60 -6.68 4.42
CA ASP A 621 24.33 -6.65 5.17
C ASP A 621 23.45 -5.44 4.79
N HIS A 622 23.75 -4.79 3.67
CA HIS A 622 23.09 -3.60 3.11
C HIS A 622 23.12 -2.32 3.98
N HIS A 623 23.77 -2.35 5.15
CA HIS A 623 23.86 -1.22 6.09
C HIS A 623 25.11 -0.38 5.85
N ASN A 624 25.04 0.49 4.84
CA ASN A 624 26.16 1.36 4.46
C ASN A 624 26.52 2.35 5.59
N PRO A 625 27.78 2.38 6.07
CA PRO A 625 28.14 3.19 7.23
C PRO A 625 28.09 4.70 6.93
N ALA A 626 27.64 5.47 7.92
CA ALA A 626 27.61 6.93 7.85
C ALA A 626 29.01 7.51 7.61
N GLY A 627 29.15 8.40 6.63
CA GLY A 627 30.42 9.04 6.29
C GLY A 627 31.46 8.16 5.57
N GLY A 628 31.16 6.89 5.29
CA GLY A 628 32.00 6.04 4.44
C GLY A 628 32.12 6.56 2.99
N ASP A 629 32.99 5.93 2.19
CA ASP A 629 33.31 6.32 0.81
C ASP A 629 33.74 7.80 0.69
N PRO A 630 34.74 8.29 1.46
CA PRO A 630 35.05 9.72 1.54
C PRO A 630 35.50 10.32 0.20
N ASP A 631 36.22 9.55 -0.61
CA ASP A 631 36.80 9.98 -1.89
C ASP A 631 35.88 9.73 -3.11
N ALA A 632 34.66 9.23 -2.89
CA ALA A 632 33.72 8.94 -3.97
C ALA A 632 33.23 10.22 -4.68
N PRO A 633 33.06 10.19 -6.02
CA PRO A 633 32.75 11.39 -6.81
C PRO A 633 31.37 11.95 -6.45
N VAL A 634 31.30 13.27 -6.26
CA VAL A 634 30.08 13.99 -5.88
C VAL A 634 29.50 14.71 -7.09
N GLY A 635 28.29 14.31 -7.53
CA GLY A 635 27.56 14.94 -8.62
C GLY A 635 26.62 16.05 -8.12
N GLU A 636 26.43 17.11 -8.91
CA GLU A 636 25.41 18.13 -8.66
C GLU A 636 24.15 17.89 -9.51
N GLU A 637 22.99 17.83 -8.86
CA GLU A 637 21.69 17.55 -9.49
C GLU A 637 20.64 18.62 -9.13
N LYS A 638 19.64 18.81 -9.99
CA LYS A 638 18.68 19.92 -9.92
C LYS A 638 17.23 19.43 -9.91
N TYR A 639 16.43 20.00 -9.02
CA TYR A 639 15.03 19.64 -8.76
C TYR A 639 14.19 20.89 -8.51
N ASP A 640 12.88 20.83 -8.71
CA ASP A 640 11.96 21.92 -8.36
C ASP A 640 11.66 21.95 -6.86
N GLU A 641 11.50 20.77 -6.26
CA GLU A 641 11.05 20.59 -4.87
C GLU A 641 11.81 19.46 -4.18
N LEU A 642 11.97 19.57 -2.86
CA LEU A 642 12.69 18.62 -2.01
C LEU A 642 11.80 18.17 -0.84
N VAL A 643 11.76 16.86 -0.58
CA VAL A 643 11.18 16.27 0.62
C VAL A 643 12.27 15.50 1.37
N LEU A 644 12.60 15.98 2.57
CA LEU A 644 13.55 15.34 3.47
C LEU A 644 12.81 14.37 4.38
N CYS A 645 13.02 13.07 4.12
CA CYS A 645 12.45 11.94 4.86
C CYS A 645 13.48 11.25 5.77
N CYS A 646 14.50 12.01 6.18
CA CYS A 646 15.58 11.61 7.09
C CYS A 646 15.41 12.26 8.49
N LEU A 647 16.28 11.88 9.44
CA LEU A 647 16.28 12.42 10.81
C LEU A 647 16.57 13.94 10.84
N ALA A 648 16.08 14.62 11.89
CA ALA A 648 16.11 16.10 11.98
C ALA A 648 17.54 16.69 12.03
N ASP A 649 18.46 16.00 12.70
CA ASP A 649 19.90 16.31 12.72
C ASP A 649 20.52 16.19 11.32
N THR A 650 20.15 15.15 10.57
CA THR A 650 20.67 14.87 9.23
C THR A 650 20.10 15.85 8.23
N ALA A 651 18.81 16.18 8.31
CA ALA A 651 18.20 17.28 7.57
C ALA A 651 18.91 18.62 7.86
N LYS A 652 19.21 18.91 9.13
CA LYS A 652 19.97 20.11 9.54
C LYS A 652 21.42 20.10 9.02
N ARG A 653 22.08 18.94 8.95
CA ARG A 653 23.42 18.73 8.38
C ARG A 653 23.42 19.08 6.90
N VAL A 654 22.60 18.40 6.09
CA VAL A 654 22.61 18.55 4.62
C VAL A 654 22.11 19.92 4.17
N LEU A 655 21.21 20.57 4.90
CA LEU A 655 20.82 21.96 4.65
C LEU A 655 21.94 22.97 4.96
N GLY A 656 22.88 22.63 5.85
CA GLY A 656 24.14 23.35 6.11
C GLY A 656 24.07 24.89 6.05
N LYS A 657 24.61 25.47 4.97
CA LYS A 657 24.63 26.92 4.73
C LYS A 657 23.26 27.48 4.33
N THR A 658 22.44 26.73 3.60
CA THR A 658 21.10 27.17 3.12
C THR A 658 20.00 27.08 4.17
N ALA A 659 20.20 26.36 5.29
CA ALA A 659 19.26 26.35 6.41
C ALA A 659 19.10 27.76 7.04
N SER A 660 17.86 28.23 7.11
CA SER A 660 17.50 29.48 7.79
C SER A 660 17.66 29.36 9.31
N TRP A 661 17.65 30.50 10.00
CA TRP A 661 17.69 30.53 11.47
C TRP A 661 16.56 29.73 12.12
N LYS A 662 15.36 29.70 11.52
CA LYS A 662 14.22 28.92 12.03
C LYS A 662 14.49 27.42 11.94
N GLU A 663 14.95 26.94 10.78
CA GLU A 663 15.29 25.53 10.58
C GLU A 663 16.44 25.10 11.49
N LYS A 664 17.52 25.89 11.58
CA LYS A 664 18.67 25.63 12.46
C LYS A 664 18.25 25.50 13.94
N LYS A 665 17.29 26.31 14.38
CA LYS A 665 16.76 26.28 15.76
C LYS A 665 15.81 25.12 16.01
N VAL A 666 14.84 24.89 15.11
CA VAL A 666 13.78 23.89 15.25
C VAL A 666 14.34 22.48 15.07
N LEU A 667 15.02 22.20 13.97
CA LEU A 667 15.69 20.91 13.74
C LEU A 667 16.77 20.66 14.81
N GLY A 668 17.47 21.72 15.24
CA GLY A 668 18.44 21.68 16.33
C GLY A 668 17.87 21.58 17.74
N SER A 669 16.54 21.48 17.90
CA SER A 669 15.87 21.23 19.17
C SER A 669 15.32 19.80 19.30
N ALA A 670 15.40 19.01 18.24
CA ALA A 670 15.32 17.55 18.34
C ALA A 670 16.52 17.02 19.14
N LYS A 671 16.31 15.93 19.87
CA LYS A 671 17.33 15.22 20.66
C LYS A 671 17.30 13.76 20.27
N PHE A 672 18.46 13.13 20.30
CA PHE A 672 18.65 11.75 19.91
C PHE A 672 19.43 10.99 20.98
N SER A 673 19.31 9.67 20.94
CA SER A 673 19.98 8.69 21.78
C SER A 673 20.61 7.66 20.86
N ASP A 674 21.90 7.35 21.07
CA ASP A 674 22.55 6.23 20.39
C ASP A 674 22.33 4.97 21.24
N ASP A 675 21.41 4.13 20.77
CA ASP A 675 20.96 2.90 21.44
C ASP A 675 21.44 1.69 20.63
N ILE A 676 21.63 0.52 21.27
CA ILE A 676 22.02 -0.74 20.59
C ILE A 676 21.00 -1.84 20.89
N THR A 677 20.53 -2.53 19.85
CA THR A 677 19.83 -3.81 19.99
C THR A 677 20.82 -4.95 19.80
N ILE A 678 20.90 -5.83 20.78
CA ILE A 678 21.53 -7.14 20.63
C ILE A 678 20.41 -8.15 20.40
N THR A 679 20.48 -8.87 19.29
CA THR A 679 19.57 -9.98 18.98
C THR A 679 20.26 -11.28 19.34
N HIS A 680 19.66 -12.10 20.20
CA HIS A 680 20.29 -13.30 20.77
C HIS A 680 19.27 -14.40 21.07
N ASN A 681 19.78 -15.61 21.30
CA ASN A 681 19.01 -16.76 21.81
C ASN A 681 19.56 -17.25 23.18
N ASP A 682 20.09 -16.31 23.97
CA ASP A 682 20.58 -16.58 25.32
C ASP A 682 19.44 -16.60 26.34
N ALA A 683 18.84 -17.78 26.52
CA ALA A 683 17.79 -18.02 27.49
C ALA A 683 18.26 -17.93 28.94
N ASP A 684 19.55 -18.08 29.22
CA ASP A 684 20.08 -18.05 30.60
C ASP A 684 20.33 -16.61 31.06
N TYR A 685 20.74 -15.72 30.14
CA TYR A 685 20.65 -14.27 30.34
C TYR A 685 19.21 -13.84 30.69
N MET A 686 18.22 -14.33 29.92
CA MET A 686 16.82 -13.98 30.15
C MET A 686 16.29 -14.49 31.50
N LYS A 687 16.61 -15.73 31.90
CA LYS A 687 16.26 -16.28 33.22
C LYS A 687 16.91 -15.48 34.37
N LYS A 688 18.14 -15.02 34.18
CA LYS A 688 18.88 -14.20 35.17
C LYS A 688 18.28 -12.81 35.35
N HIS A 689 17.92 -12.13 34.25
CA HIS A 689 17.60 -10.69 34.27
C HIS A 689 16.10 -10.34 34.29
N TYR A 690 15.22 -11.28 33.98
CA TYR A 690 13.77 -11.03 33.84
C TYR A 690 12.91 -12.12 34.50
N GLU A 691 11.61 -11.85 34.68
CA GLU A 691 10.61 -12.90 34.99
C GLU A 691 9.94 -13.36 33.69
N ASN A 692 10.26 -14.56 33.24
CA ASN A 692 9.79 -15.10 31.95
C ASN A 692 8.55 -16.00 32.07
N PHE A 693 8.24 -16.43 33.30
CA PHE A 693 7.24 -17.46 33.60
C PHE A 693 6.32 -17.00 34.73
N TYR A 694 5.18 -17.66 34.88
CA TYR A 694 4.30 -17.43 36.02
C TYR A 694 4.93 -17.98 37.32
N ARG A 695 4.68 -17.30 38.44
CA ARG A 695 5.23 -17.59 39.77
C ARG A 695 4.17 -17.38 40.85
N ASP A 696 3.72 -18.46 41.48
CA ASP A 696 2.74 -18.39 42.58
C ASP A 696 3.26 -17.60 43.79
N ASP A 697 4.58 -17.55 44.04
CA ASP A 697 5.18 -16.83 45.17
C ASP A 697 5.14 -15.30 45.02
N LEU A 698 4.94 -14.78 43.80
CA LEU A 698 4.84 -13.34 43.51
C LEU A 698 3.40 -12.88 43.17
N ALA A 699 2.46 -13.83 43.02
CA ALA A 699 1.13 -13.59 42.47
C ALA A 699 0.04 -13.47 43.55
N VAL A 700 -0.92 -12.56 43.36
CA VAL A 700 -1.89 -12.19 44.40
C VAL A 700 -3.33 -12.57 44.00
N ALA A 701 -3.97 -13.42 44.82
CA ALA A 701 -5.34 -13.89 44.59
C ALA A 701 -6.44 -12.87 44.95
N ASN A 702 -6.19 -11.89 45.82
CA ASN A 702 -7.16 -10.85 46.16
C ASN A 702 -6.52 -9.45 46.21
N VAL A 703 -7.11 -8.49 45.50
CA VAL A 703 -6.66 -7.09 45.51
C VAL A 703 -7.86 -6.18 45.75
N ASN A 704 -7.75 -5.29 46.75
CA ASN A 704 -8.82 -4.38 47.17
C ASN A 704 -10.17 -5.09 47.48
N GLY A 705 -10.15 -6.34 47.98
CA GLY A 705 -11.36 -7.13 48.20
C GLY A 705 -11.92 -7.81 46.95
N THR A 706 -11.28 -7.64 45.79
CA THR A 706 -11.68 -8.27 44.52
C THR A 706 -10.89 -9.55 44.31
N ASP A 707 -11.57 -10.68 44.09
CA ASP A 707 -10.93 -11.93 43.68
C ASP A 707 -10.28 -11.80 42.29
N GLN A 708 -9.13 -12.46 42.12
CA GLN A 708 -8.32 -12.47 40.91
C GLN A 708 -7.97 -13.90 40.45
N THR A 709 -8.54 -14.94 41.08
CA THR A 709 -8.24 -16.36 40.82
C THR A 709 -8.38 -16.74 39.34
N SER A 710 -9.36 -16.18 38.62
CA SER A 710 -9.51 -16.39 37.17
C SER A 710 -8.31 -15.89 36.34
N ARG A 711 -7.69 -14.77 36.74
CA ARG A 711 -6.46 -14.25 36.12
C ARG A 711 -5.24 -15.10 36.46
N LEU A 712 -5.18 -15.66 37.68
CA LEU A 712 -4.12 -16.59 38.09
C LEU A 712 -4.20 -17.91 37.30
N ASN A 713 -5.40 -18.47 37.15
CA ASN A 713 -5.62 -19.70 36.39
C ASN A 713 -5.25 -19.51 34.91
N PHE A 714 -5.63 -18.39 34.29
CA PHE A 714 -5.18 -18.03 32.94
C PHE A 714 -3.65 -17.87 32.87
N ALA A 715 -3.03 -17.22 33.85
CA ALA A 715 -1.58 -16.97 33.84
C ALA A 715 -0.74 -18.25 34.01
N ARG A 716 -1.25 -19.29 34.68
CA ARG A 716 -0.53 -20.57 34.85
C ARG A 716 -0.26 -21.31 33.54
N THR A 717 -1.05 -21.09 32.49
CA THR A 717 -0.85 -21.73 31.17
C THR A 717 -0.54 -20.71 30.06
N GLU A 718 -1.14 -19.51 30.09
CA GLU A 718 -1.10 -18.55 28.98
C GLU A 718 -0.15 -17.36 29.21
N TYR A 719 0.63 -17.30 30.29
CA TYR A 719 1.56 -16.19 30.54
C TYR A 719 2.80 -16.26 29.65
N ARG A 720 2.65 -15.81 28.39
CA ARG A 720 3.70 -15.55 27.42
C ARG A 720 4.07 -14.05 27.34
N PRO A 721 4.93 -13.50 28.21
CA PRO A 721 5.37 -12.10 28.10
C PRO A 721 6.11 -11.83 26.78
N MET A 722 5.75 -10.72 26.13
CA MET A 722 6.30 -10.28 24.84
C MET A 722 7.32 -9.16 24.99
N TYR A 723 7.15 -8.35 26.04
CA TYR A 723 7.98 -7.16 26.30
C TYR A 723 8.41 -7.10 27.76
N TYR A 724 9.70 -6.84 27.96
CA TYR A 724 10.36 -6.81 29.25
C TYR A 724 11.01 -5.45 29.50
N ILE A 725 10.98 -5.01 30.76
CA ILE A 725 11.75 -3.86 31.23
C ILE A 725 12.32 -4.19 32.60
N LYS A 726 13.64 -4.11 32.78
CA LYS A 726 14.27 -4.08 34.11
C LYS A 726 14.84 -2.70 34.41
N MET A 727 15.00 -2.42 35.69
CA MET A 727 15.71 -1.24 36.19
C MET A 727 17.12 -1.67 36.58
N TYR A 728 18.13 -0.82 36.34
CA TYR A 728 19.48 -1.10 36.83
C TYR A 728 19.54 -0.96 38.37
N PRO A 729 20.17 -1.89 39.11
CA PRO A 729 20.31 -1.79 40.57
C PRO A 729 20.98 -0.49 41.05
N GLU A 730 21.93 0.03 40.27
CA GLU A 730 22.78 1.18 40.59
C GLU A 730 22.06 2.54 40.43
N ASP A 731 21.22 2.66 39.39
CA ASP A 731 20.28 3.77 39.21
C ASP A 731 18.95 3.21 38.71
N LYS A 732 18.03 2.98 39.65
CA LYS A 732 16.68 2.46 39.35
C LYS A 732 15.85 3.36 38.42
N SER A 733 16.31 4.58 38.09
CA SER A 733 15.66 5.44 37.10
C SER A 733 16.16 5.27 35.65
N LYS A 734 17.07 4.31 35.45
CA LYS A 734 17.54 3.81 34.15
C LYS A 734 16.94 2.44 33.88
N LEU A 735 16.70 2.15 32.61
CA LEU A 735 15.97 1.00 32.11
C LEU A 735 16.82 0.22 31.10
N GLU A 736 16.64 -1.09 31.10
CA GLU A 736 17.00 -1.98 29.99
C GLU A 736 15.72 -2.64 29.49
N MET A 737 15.54 -2.71 28.17
CA MET A 737 14.31 -3.19 27.54
C MET A 737 14.61 -4.45 26.74
N CYS A 738 13.70 -5.43 26.69
CA CYS A 738 13.85 -6.57 25.80
C CYS A 738 12.50 -6.94 25.16
N PHE A 739 12.53 -7.37 23.90
CA PHE A 739 11.42 -8.10 23.30
C PHE A 739 11.72 -9.60 23.32
N ASP A 740 10.71 -10.42 23.58
CA ASP A 740 10.69 -11.82 23.11
C ASP A 740 9.99 -11.82 21.75
N CYS A 741 10.80 -11.91 20.69
CA CYS A 741 10.33 -11.86 19.32
C CYS A 741 9.61 -13.14 18.91
N THR A 742 9.82 -14.26 19.62
CA THR A 742 9.12 -15.53 19.38
C THR A 742 7.69 -15.48 19.93
N ASN A 743 7.51 -14.90 21.12
CA ASN A 743 6.19 -14.60 21.68
C ASN A 743 5.44 -13.49 20.92
N TYR A 744 6.15 -12.48 20.40
CA TYR A 744 5.54 -11.29 19.79
C TYR A 744 5.34 -11.36 18.27
N GLN A 745 6.31 -11.87 17.50
CA GLN A 745 6.23 -11.86 16.03
C GLN A 745 5.48 -13.09 15.49
N SER A 746 4.68 -12.91 14.45
CA SER A 746 3.58 -13.82 14.11
C SER A 746 3.92 -14.94 13.12
N GLN A 747 5.17 -14.99 12.64
CA GLN A 747 5.75 -16.04 11.78
C GLN A 747 6.27 -17.26 12.56
N PHE A 748 6.53 -17.09 13.86
CA PHE A 748 6.95 -18.18 14.74
C PHE A 748 5.78 -19.12 15.06
N PRO A 749 6.05 -20.42 15.32
CA PRO A 749 5.08 -21.34 15.90
C PRO A 749 4.52 -20.82 17.23
N GLU A 750 3.31 -21.27 17.59
CA GLU A 750 2.64 -20.85 18.82
C GLU A 750 3.37 -21.30 20.09
N LYS A 751 3.99 -22.49 20.04
CA LYS A 751 4.75 -23.09 21.15
C LYS A 751 6.13 -23.47 20.65
N VAL A 752 7.14 -22.72 21.09
CA VAL A 752 8.57 -22.96 20.85
C VAL A 752 9.23 -23.20 22.22
N PRO A 753 10.25 -24.07 22.34
CA PRO A 753 11.02 -24.20 23.58
C PRO A 753 11.73 -22.88 23.94
N PHE A 754 11.73 -22.48 25.22
CA PHE A 754 12.29 -21.17 25.63
C PHE A 754 13.79 -21.01 25.30
N GLU A 755 14.56 -22.11 25.33
CA GLU A 755 15.96 -22.22 24.90
C GLU A 755 16.17 -22.02 23.37
N GLN A 756 15.07 -21.91 22.63
CA GLN A 756 14.97 -21.68 21.20
C GLN A 756 14.21 -20.38 20.86
N HIS A 757 13.85 -19.56 21.85
CA HIS A 757 13.30 -18.22 21.60
C HIS A 757 14.38 -17.27 21.07
N ILE A 758 13.94 -16.19 20.41
CA ILE A 758 14.78 -15.07 19.97
C ILE A 758 14.40 -13.81 20.73
N PHE A 759 15.42 -13.19 21.30
CA PHE A 759 15.32 -12.00 22.14
C PHE A 759 16.00 -10.81 21.47
N GLN A 760 15.42 -9.62 21.63
CA GLN A 760 16.03 -8.34 21.23
C GLN A 760 16.20 -7.47 22.47
N THR A 761 17.33 -7.60 23.15
CA THR A 761 17.69 -6.75 24.30
C THR A 761 18.25 -5.42 23.81
N ILE A 762 17.72 -4.32 24.32
CA ILE A 762 17.98 -2.95 23.88
C ILE A 762 18.62 -2.17 25.02
N TYR A 763 19.87 -1.77 24.80
CA TYR A 763 20.65 -0.96 25.71
C TYR A 763 20.64 0.50 25.27
N LEU A 764 20.31 1.38 26.22
CA LEU A 764 19.85 2.73 25.94
C LEU A 764 20.91 3.78 26.31
N ASN A 765 21.12 4.73 25.41
CA ASN A 765 21.99 5.90 25.52
C ASN A 765 23.47 5.62 25.84
N LYS A 766 24.24 5.23 24.81
CA LYS A 766 25.66 4.92 24.88
C LYS A 766 26.48 5.95 25.66
N ASP A 767 26.45 7.21 25.23
CA ASP A 767 27.32 8.28 25.75
C ASP A 767 27.15 8.58 27.24
N ARG A 768 26.03 8.20 27.86
CA ARG A 768 25.68 8.54 29.24
C ARG A 768 25.53 7.31 30.14
N ASP A 769 24.90 6.26 29.65
CA ASP A 769 24.36 5.16 30.47
C ASP A 769 25.07 3.83 30.21
N SER A 770 26.02 3.74 29.25
CA SER A 770 26.69 2.46 28.90
C SER A 770 27.53 1.83 30.00
N HIS A 771 27.87 2.58 31.05
CA HIS A 771 28.57 2.07 32.22
C HIS A 771 27.68 1.21 33.15
N LEU A 772 26.38 1.11 32.84
CA LEU A 772 25.40 0.27 33.53
C LEU A 772 25.04 -1.00 32.76
N TRP A 773 25.28 -1.03 31.44
CA TRP A 773 24.81 -2.09 30.56
C TRP A 773 25.39 -3.47 30.94
N SER A 774 24.55 -4.50 30.93
CA SER A 774 24.96 -5.91 31.05
C SER A 774 25.09 -6.62 29.70
N ASP A 775 25.42 -5.86 28.65
CA ASP A 775 25.60 -6.37 27.28
C ASP A 775 26.77 -7.37 27.17
N ASN A 776 27.74 -7.24 28.06
CA ASN A 776 28.86 -8.16 28.26
C ASN A 776 28.49 -9.50 28.93
N GLU A 777 27.26 -9.66 29.44
CA GLU A 777 26.79 -10.91 30.05
C GLU A 777 26.00 -11.81 29.10
N ILE A 778 25.62 -11.32 27.91
CA ILE A 778 25.05 -12.17 26.85
C ILE A 778 26.20 -12.99 26.25
N ALA A 779 26.07 -14.32 26.20
CA ALA A 779 27.10 -15.18 25.64
C ALA A 779 27.28 -14.92 24.13
N GLU A 780 28.50 -14.59 23.70
CA GLU A 780 28.77 -14.15 22.31
C GLU A 780 28.42 -15.24 21.26
N ASP A 781 28.43 -16.53 21.61
CA ASP A 781 27.99 -17.63 20.72
C ASP A 781 26.44 -17.75 20.58
N LYS A 782 25.70 -17.03 21.42
CA LYS A 782 24.23 -16.91 21.38
C LYS A 782 23.76 -15.65 20.64
N ILE A 783 24.69 -14.76 20.26
CA ILE A 783 24.37 -13.51 19.58
C ILE A 783 24.21 -13.76 18.08
N ILE A 784 23.04 -13.35 17.57
CA ILE A 784 22.65 -13.43 16.17
C ILE A 784 23.09 -12.16 15.42
N ARG A 785 22.86 -10.98 16.02
CA ARG A 785 23.21 -9.67 15.43
C ARG A 785 23.31 -8.56 16.49
N LYS A 786 24.07 -7.51 16.19
CA LYS A 786 24.20 -6.28 16.98
C LYS A 786 23.92 -5.06 16.07
N ASP A 787 22.85 -4.33 16.32
CA ASP A 787 22.36 -3.21 15.49
C ASP A 787 22.33 -1.89 16.28
N TRP A 788 22.79 -0.79 15.67
CA TRP A 788 22.85 0.55 16.30
C TRP A 788 21.76 1.48 15.77
N TRP A 789 21.13 2.24 16.67
CA TRP A 789 20.00 3.12 16.37
C TRP A 789 20.25 4.56 16.86
N HIS A 790 20.14 5.54 15.96
CA HIS A 790 20.09 6.96 16.34
C HIS A 790 18.63 7.39 16.60
N GLN A 791 18.14 7.13 17.81
CA GLN A 791 16.71 7.16 18.15
C GLN A 791 16.23 8.51 18.71
N LEU A 792 15.04 8.97 18.31
CA LEU A 792 14.51 10.29 18.73
C LEU A 792 13.97 10.30 20.17
N CYS A 793 14.37 11.30 20.96
CA CYS A 793 13.94 11.46 22.35
C CYS A 793 12.71 12.40 22.50
N HIS A 794 11.54 11.83 22.82
CA HIS A 794 10.27 12.57 23.10
C HIS A 794 10.22 13.35 24.43
N SER A 795 11.35 13.95 24.81
CA SER A 795 11.45 14.96 25.86
C SER A 795 10.47 16.14 25.64
N TYR A 796 10.06 16.82 26.71
CA TYR A 796 9.18 18.00 26.63
C TYR A 796 9.70 19.10 25.70
N THR A 797 11.02 19.19 25.48
CA THR A 797 11.62 20.12 24.53
C THR A 797 11.25 19.83 23.07
N HIS A 798 10.97 18.57 22.69
CA HIS A 798 10.49 18.20 21.36
C HIS A 798 9.09 18.78 21.10
N TYR A 799 8.16 18.57 22.04
CA TYR A 799 6.78 19.10 21.94
C TYR A 799 6.66 20.62 22.15
N LEU A 800 7.68 21.29 22.70
CA LEU A 800 7.70 22.74 22.89
C LEU A 800 8.41 23.49 21.74
N PHE A 801 9.48 22.93 21.18
CA PHE A 801 10.35 23.62 20.22
C PHE A 801 10.42 22.98 18.82
N VAL A 802 9.91 21.76 18.63
CA VAL A 802 9.84 21.10 17.32
C VAL A 802 8.40 21.06 16.80
N VAL A 803 7.54 20.25 17.41
CA VAL A 803 6.20 19.91 16.88
C VAL A 803 5.33 21.15 16.57
N PRO A 804 5.19 22.17 17.45
CA PRO A 804 4.37 23.36 17.16
C PRO A 804 4.95 24.29 16.09
N TRP A 805 6.21 24.10 15.72
CA TRP A 805 6.96 24.99 14.82
C TRP A 805 7.10 24.43 13.41
N MET A 806 6.71 23.18 13.17
CA MET A 806 6.78 22.53 11.84
C MET A 806 6.05 23.32 10.74
N MET A 807 4.91 23.95 11.05
CA MET A 807 4.18 24.84 10.13
C MET A 807 4.98 26.05 9.60
N PHE A 808 6.08 26.42 10.27
CA PHE A 808 6.96 27.51 9.83
C PHE A 808 8.19 27.02 9.04
N LEU A 809 8.38 25.69 8.95
CA LEU A 809 9.44 25.02 8.19
C LEU A 809 8.88 24.45 6.88
N ASN A 810 7.76 23.73 6.95
CA ASN A 810 7.18 23.03 5.82
C ASN A 810 6.66 23.98 4.73
N ALA A 811 6.83 23.55 3.48
CA ALA A 811 6.46 24.31 2.28
C ALA A 811 7.09 25.71 2.27
N LYS A 812 8.38 25.79 2.60
CA LYS A 812 9.23 27.00 2.52
C LYS A 812 10.50 26.64 1.77
N ASN A 813 11.03 27.57 0.97
CA ASN A 813 12.28 27.39 0.22
C ASN A 813 12.31 26.06 -0.57
N HIS A 814 11.19 25.68 -1.20
CA HIS A 814 11.02 24.42 -1.92
C HIS A 814 11.38 23.15 -1.12
N THR A 815 11.22 23.19 0.22
CA THR A 815 11.56 22.11 1.16
C THR A 815 10.34 21.67 1.98
N ARG A 816 10.21 20.35 2.20
CA ARG A 816 9.31 19.71 3.17
C ARG A 816 10.07 18.70 4.02
N PHE A 817 9.53 18.40 5.20
CA PHE A 817 10.07 17.45 6.17
C PHE A 817 8.98 16.44 6.51
N ALA A 818 9.23 15.16 6.25
CA ALA A 818 8.27 14.07 6.43
C ALA A 818 8.93 12.87 7.10
N ALA A 819 8.72 12.72 8.40
CA ALA A 819 9.22 11.60 9.19
C ALA A 819 8.41 11.48 10.48
N SER A 820 8.58 10.37 11.21
CA SER A 820 7.95 10.17 12.52
C SER A 820 8.28 11.28 13.54
N TRP A 821 9.50 11.84 13.47
CA TRP A 821 9.96 12.91 14.38
C TRP A 821 9.18 14.23 14.27
N THR A 822 8.35 14.40 13.24
CA THR A 822 7.50 15.59 13.09
C THR A 822 6.37 15.69 14.14
N LEU A 823 5.98 14.56 14.76
CA LEU A 823 4.94 14.52 15.80
C LEU A 823 5.25 13.50 16.92
N VAL A 824 5.28 12.20 16.63
CA VAL A 824 5.59 11.11 17.58
C VAL A 824 6.17 9.91 16.83
N ASN A 825 7.11 9.18 17.44
CA ASN A 825 7.88 8.13 16.79
C ASN A 825 7.07 6.84 16.58
N ALA A 826 6.20 6.86 15.56
CA ALA A 826 5.38 5.75 15.14
C ALA A 826 5.40 5.61 13.61
N HIS A 827 5.31 4.37 13.12
CA HIS A 827 5.23 4.07 11.69
C HIS A 827 4.06 4.80 11.00
N GLU A 828 2.91 4.89 11.69
CA GLU A 828 1.73 5.63 11.23
C GLU A 828 2.01 7.12 10.99
N VAL A 829 2.79 7.76 11.86
CA VAL A 829 3.18 9.17 11.68
C VAL A 829 4.15 9.30 10.52
N ALA A 830 5.07 8.35 10.33
CA ALA A 830 5.95 8.34 9.16
C ALA A 830 5.15 8.29 7.86
N VAL A 831 4.26 7.30 7.70
CA VAL A 831 3.38 7.17 6.52
C VAL A 831 2.51 8.43 6.33
N MET A 832 1.74 8.83 7.35
CA MET A 832 0.87 10.02 7.29
C MET A 832 1.66 11.31 6.97
N SER A 833 2.90 11.44 7.44
CA SER A 833 3.77 12.59 7.12
C SER A 833 4.19 12.63 5.64
N GLY A 834 4.40 11.46 5.02
CA GLY A 834 4.73 11.35 3.60
C GLY A 834 3.56 11.72 2.71
N ILE A 835 2.37 11.21 3.02
CA ILE A 835 1.11 11.60 2.38
C ILE A 835 0.91 13.12 2.48
N ALA A 836 1.13 13.70 3.66
CA ALA A 836 1.00 15.15 3.87
C ALA A 836 1.98 15.99 3.02
N ALA A 837 3.19 15.48 2.77
CA ALA A 837 4.14 16.13 1.87
C ALA A 837 3.71 16.06 0.39
N ALA A 838 3.21 14.90 -0.06
CA ALA A 838 2.66 14.74 -1.41
C ALA A 838 1.42 15.63 -1.64
N VAL A 839 0.52 15.69 -0.66
CA VAL A 839 -0.71 16.51 -0.72
C VAL A 839 -0.40 18.02 -0.72
N ASP A 840 0.63 18.47 0.00
CA ASP A 840 1.08 19.87 -0.09
C ASP A 840 1.73 20.20 -1.45
N LEU A 841 2.40 19.22 -2.08
CA LEU A 841 2.97 19.35 -3.42
C LEU A 841 1.91 19.40 -4.53
N GLY A 842 0.73 18.81 -4.32
CA GLY A 842 -0.40 18.82 -5.26
C GLY A 842 -1.02 17.45 -5.57
N ALA A 843 -0.63 16.40 -4.85
CA ALA A 843 -1.30 15.10 -4.91
C ALA A 843 -2.68 15.14 -4.22
N THR A 844 -3.53 14.16 -4.53
CA THR A 844 -4.75 13.88 -3.77
C THR A 844 -4.45 13.07 -2.52
N TYR A 845 -5.17 13.35 -1.43
CA TYR A 845 -5.28 12.41 -0.31
C TYR A 845 -6.25 11.29 -0.72
N PRO A 846 -5.95 10.00 -0.49
CA PRO A 846 -6.77 8.89 -1.01
C PRO A 846 -8.25 8.94 -0.61
N GLU A 847 -9.15 8.54 -1.51
CA GLU A 847 -10.61 8.62 -1.29
C GLU A 847 -11.08 7.71 -0.15
N ASP A 848 -10.54 6.49 -0.10
CA ASP A 848 -10.80 5.51 0.97
C ASP A 848 -10.44 6.08 2.35
N LEU A 849 -9.24 6.64 2.48
CA LEU A 849 -8.75 7.28 3.71
C LEU A 849 -9.39 8.66 3.99
N GLU A 850 -10.10 9.29 3.05
CA GLU A 850 -10.96 10.46 3.30
C GLU A 850 -12.35 10.06 3.83
N ASN A 851 -12.85 8.90 3.39
CA ASN A 851 -14.10 8.33 3.86
C ASN A 851 -13.96 7.58 5.19
N ASP A 852 -12.78 7.05 5.50
CA ASP A 852 -12.39 6.61 6.84
C ASP A 852 -12.42 7.79 7.83
N LYS A 853 -13.39 7.74 8.74
CA LYS A 853 -13.68 8.85 9.67
C LYS A 853 -12.56 9.13 10.67
N PHE A 854 -11.67 8.16 10.94
CA PHE A 854 -10.60 8.27 11.92
C PHE A 854 -9.27 8.63 11.26
N ALA A 855 -8.87 7.92 10.20
CA ALA A 855 -7.71 8.26 9.39
C ALA A 855 -7.81 9.71 8.89
N PHE A 856 -8.99 10.10 8.36
CA PHE A 856 -9.19 11.46 7.91
C PHE A 856 -9.15 12.51 9.03
N LEU A 857 -9.63 12.18 10.23
CA LEU A 857 -9.51 13.08 11.38
C LEU A 857 -8.04 13.29 11.76
N CYS A 858 -7.27 12.21 11.83
CA CYS A 858 -5.83 12.23 12.11
C CYS A 858 -5.07 13.04 11.05
N PHE A 859 -5.27 12.74 9.76
CA PHE A 859 -4.62 13.45 8.66
C PHE A 859 -4.89 14.95 8.70
N ARG A 860 -6.14 15.38 8.90
CA ARG A 860 -6.50 16.81 8.98
C ARG A 860 -5.85 17.54 10.15
N LEU A 861 -5.80 16.90 11.32
CA LEU A 861 -5.18 17.49 12.51
C LEU A 861 -3.65 17.54 12.36
N TYR A 862 -3.04 16.49 11.81
CA TYR A 862 -1.62 16.46 11.47
C TYR A 862 -1.25 17.54 10.44
N TYR A 863 -2.03 17.69 9.36
CA TYR A 863 -1.80 18.69 8.32
C TYR A 863 -1.99 20.13 8.84
N LEU A 864 -2.97 20.36 9.70
CA LEU A 864 -3.13 21.64 10.40
C LEU A 864 -1.91 21.98 11.27
N LEU A 865 -1.43 21.01 12.05
CA LEU A 865 -0.30 21.18 12.98
C LEU A 865 1.04 21.37 12.24
N THR A 866 1.29 20.60 11.18
CA THR A 866 2.59 20.54 10.51
C THR A 866 2.73 21.40 9.25
N TYR A 867 1.63 21.86 8.65
CA TYR A 867 1.63 22.79 7.51
C TYR A 867 0.90 24.11 7.79
N GLY A 868 0.19 24.25 8.92
CA GLY A 868 -0.61 25.44 9.23
C GLY A 868 -1.87 25.57 8.36
N LYS A 869 -2.27 24.49 7.66
CA LYS A 869 -3.32 24.49 6.64
C LYS A 869 -4.47 23.56 7.06
N TRP A 870 -5.71 24.05 6.95
CA TRP A 870 -6.88 23.19 7.10
C TRP A 870 -7.18 22.48 5.77
N TYR A 871 -6.95 21.16 5.71
CA TYR A 871 -7.28 20.37 4.52
C TYR A 871 -8.79 20.45 4.22
N ARG A 872 -9.11 20.61 2.93
CA ARG A 872 -10.48 20.73 2.41
C ARG A 872 -10.92 19.36 1.89
N ARG A 873 -12.15 18.94 2.23
CA ARG A 873 -12.76 17.70 1.73
C ARG A 873 -12.82 17.76 0.20
N ASN A 874 -12.24 16.76 -0.47
CA ASN A 874 -12.43 16.56 -1.90
C ASN A 874 -13.64 15.63 -2.07
N TYR A 875 -13.41 14.34 -1.81
CA TYR A 875 -14.34 13.24 -1.98
C TYR A 875 -15.53 13.32 -1.02
N THR A 876 -15.29 13.59 0.26
CA THR A 876 -16.36 13.64 1.28
C THR A 876 -17.13 14.97 1.31
N SER A 877 -17.05 15.77 0.25
CA SER A 877 -17.79 17.03 0.15
C SER A 877 -19.24 16.80 -0.32
N LYS A 878 -20.20 17.54 0.26
CA LYS A 878 -21.62 17.47 -0.15
C LYS A 878 -21.86 17.80 -1.63
N LYS A 879 -20.90 18.50 -2.26
CA LYS A 879 -20.91 18.78 -3.70
C LYS A 879 -20.49 17.53 -4.48
N TYR A 880 -19.29 16.99 -4.19
CA TYR A 880 -18.74 15.83 -4.88
C TYR A 880 -19.68 14.62 -4.84
N VAL A 881 -20.16 14.23 -3.65
CA VAL A 881 -21.08 13.09 -3.46
C VAL A 881 -22.41 13.27 -4.22
N LYS A 882 -22.88 14.51 -4.40
CA LYS A 882 -24.08 14.79 -5.21
C LYS A 882 -23.80 14.67 -6.72
N GLU A 883 -22.59 14.99 -7.15
CA GLU A 883 -22.21 15.05 -8.57
C GLU A 883 -21.66 13.72 -9.11
N HIS A 884 -21.07 12.88 -8.26
CA HIS A 884 -20.37 11.64 -8.64
C HIS A 884 -20.96 10.38 -7.98
N GLY A 885 -21.91 10.54 -7.05
CA GLY A 885 -22.49 9.43 -6.28
C GLY A 885 -21.56 8.92 -5.17
N GLU A 886 -21.56 7.61 -4.95
CA GLU A 886 -20.76 6.90 -3.95
C GLU A 886 -19.93 5.81 -4.65
N THR A 887 -18.61 6.00 -4.70
CA THR A 887 -17.65 5.04 -5.27
C THR A 887 -17.42 3.86 -4.33
N GLU A 888 -16.85 2.75 -4.82
CA GLU A 888 -16.55 1.59 -3.96
C GLU A 888 -15.55 1.96 -2.85
N ALA A 889 -14.46 2.66 -3.19
CA ALA A 889 -13.51 3.19 -2.22
C ALA A 889 -14.17 4.08 -1.14
N ALA A 890 -15.23 4.81 -1.50
CA ALA A 890 -16.01 5.59 -0.55
C ALA A 890 -16.94 4.76 0.34
N LYS A 891 -17.35 3.55 -0.06
CA LYS A 891 -18.07 2.58 0.80
C LYS A 891 -17.08 1.86 1.72
N ASP A 892 -15.99 1.36 1.13
CA ASP A 892 -14.92 0.63 1.82
C ASP A 892 -14.41 1.46 3.01
N GLY A 893 -13.92 2.68 2.75
CA GLY A 893 -13.41 3.58 3.79
C GLY A 893 -14.42 3.87 4.92
N LYS A 894 -15.73 3.94 4.62
CA LYS A 894 -16.77 4.12 5.65
C LYS A 894 -16.93 2.90 6.56
N SER A 895 -16.68 1.70 6.04
CA SER A 895 -16.82 0.44 6.78
C SER A 895 -15.65 0.19 7.75
N TRP A 896 -14.43 0.61 7.37
CA TRP A 896 -13.20 0.23 8.08
C TRP A 896 -13.07 0.81 9.50
N ALA A 897 -13.52 2.04 9.73
CA ALA A 897 -13.31 2.73 10.99
C ALA A 897 -14.38 2.37 12.04
N THR A 898 -14.11 1.38 12.89
CA THR A 898 -15.05 0.87 13.90
C THR A 898 -14.67 1.29 15.34
N GLY A 899 -15.43 0.84 16.35
CA GLY A 899 -15.20 1.21 17.75
C GLY A 899 -15.46 2.70 18.07
N LEU A 900 -15.06 3.12 19.27
CA LEU A 900 -15.31 4.49 19.76
C LEU A 900 -14.52 5.51 18.91
N TYR A 901 -15.20 6.55 18.43
CA TYR A 901 -14.66 7.55 17.50
C TYR A 901 -14.10 7.00 16.16
N GLY A 902 -14.14 5.69 15.92
CA GLY A 902 -13.56 5.05 14.72
C GLY A 902 -12.15 4.49 14.90
N SER A 903 -11.61 4.43 16.13
CA SER A 903 -10.20 4.08 16.39
C SER A 903 -9.86 2.58 16.34
N VAL A 904 -10.76 1.74 15.82
CA VAL A 904 -10.51 0.31 15.62
C VAL A 904 -10.69 0.00 14.14
N TYR A 905 -9.58 -0.11 13.42
CA TYR A 905 -9.57 -0.52 12.03
C TYR A 905 -10.08 -1.96 11.84
N LYS A 906 -11.00 -2.15 10.90
CA LYS A 906 -11.51 -3.42 10.36
C LYS A 906 -11.55 -3.44 8.83
N GLY A 907 -10.68 -2.66 8.20
CA GLY A 907 -10.45 -2.76 6.76
C GLY A 907 -9.41 -3.83 6.38
N PRO A 908 -9.08 -3.95 5.10
CA PRO A 908 -8.11 -4.93 4.61
C PRO A 908 -6.67 -4.53 4.99
N GLY A 909 -5.76 -5.50 4.98
CA GLY A 909 -4.38 -5.34 5.48
C GLY A 909 -4.21 -5.64 6.98
N VAL A 910 -5.25 -6.16 7.64
CA VAL A 910 -5.19 -6.75 8.99
C VAL A 910 -5.94 -8.09 8.99
N SER A 911 -5.35 -9.13 9.56
CA SER A 911 -5.98 -10.44 9.72
C SER A 911 -6.91 -10.47 10.93
N GLU A 912 -7.95 -11.32 10.89
CA GLU A 912 -8.76 -11.64 12.08
C GLU A 912 -8.19 -12.82 12.89
N ILE A 913 -7.08 -13.45 12.45
CA ILE A 913 -6.52 -14.68 13.04
C ILE A 913 -5.06 -14.45 13.48
N GLU A 914 -4.78 -14.62 14.77
CA GLU A 914 -3.40 -14.54 15.31
C GLU A 914 -2.49 -15.61 14.68
N ARG A 915 -1.26 -15.25 14.35
CA ARG A 915 -0.26 -16.09 13.65
C ARG A 915 -0.75 -16.61 12.29
N SER A 916 -1.48 -15.82 11.51
CA SER A 916 -1.83 -16.21 10.13
C SER A 916 -0.59 -16.23 9.23
N ALA A 917 0.37 -15.32 9.46
CA ALA A 917 1.67 -15.32 8.78
C ALA A 917 2.41 -16.65 8.94
N TRP A 918 2.51 -17.21 10.15
CA TRP A 918 3.09 -18.54 10.40
C TRP A 918 2.44 -19.64 9.53
N ARG A 919 1.11 -19.65 9.43
CA ARG A 919 0.35 -20.65 8.65
C ARG A 919 0.54 -20.53 7.13
N GLU A 920 0.90 -19.35 6.65
CA GLU A 920 1.34 -19.15 5.27
C GLU A 920 2.82 -19.49 5.07
N ASP A 921 3.66 -19.11 6.02
CA ASP A 921 5.11 -19.27 5.94
C ASP A 921 5.54 -20.74 6.06
N ILE A 922 4.72 -21.60 6.68
CA ILE A 922 4.81 -23.07 6.50
C ILE A 922 4.72 -23.45 5.02
N LYS A 923 3.72 -22.93 4.29
CA LYS A 923 3.48 -23.24 2.86
C LYS A 923 4.59 -22.68 1.97
N LYS A 924 5.21 -21.56 2.36
CA LYS A 924 6.37 -20.94 1.70
C LYS A 924 7.71 -21.60 2.11
N GLY A 925 7.71 -22.53 3.07
CA GLY A 925 8.92 -23.17 3.62
C GLY A 925 9.75 -22.28 4.55
N TYR A 926 9.26 -21.08 4.88
CA TYR A 926 9.87 -20.09 5.78
C TYR A 926 9.71 -20.43 7.27
N SER A 927 8.68 -21.19 7.67
CA SER A 927 8.48 -21.63 9.06
C SER A 927 8.23 -23.13 9.17
N THR A 928 8.44 -23.69 10.36
CA THR A 928 8.13 -25.11 10.67
C THR A 928 6.67 -25.27 11.09
N ALA A 929 6.16 -26.50 11.04
CA ALA A 929 4.81 -26.84 11.51
C ALA A 929 4.62 -26.79 13.04
N GLY A 930 5.63 -26.33 13.79
CA GLY A 930 5.71 -26.46 15.25
C GLY A 930 6.46 -27.72 15.68
N TYR A 931 6.58 -27.90 17.00
CA TYR A 931 7.29 -29.02 17.61
C TYR A 931 6.28 -30.08 18.06
N ASP A 932 6.37 -31.27 17.46
CA ASP A 932 5.56 -32.41 17.89
C ASP A 932 6.03 -32.96 19.26
N HIS A 933 5.11 -33.51 20.04
CA HIS A 933 5.32 -33.94 21.43
C HIS A 933 6.10 -35.27 21.58
N SER A 934 6.85 -35.67 20.55
CA SER A 934 7.43 -37.01 20.39
C SER A 934 8.94 -37.14 20.71
N SER A 935 9.56 -36.13 21.31
CA SER A 935 10.94 -36.22 21.86
C SER A 935 10.93 -36.52 23.37
N PRO A 936 11.75 -37.47 23.85
CA PRO A 936 11.64 -38.00 25.22
C PRO A 936 12.21 -37.04 26.28
N THR A 937 11.33 -36.49 27.11
CA THR A 937 11.72 -35.88 28.40
C THR A 937 12.33 -36.93 29.32
N LEU A 938 13.38 -36.57 30.06
CA LEU A 938 13.91 -37.41 31.13
C LEU A 938 12.81 -37.64 32.19
N ALA A 939 12.76 -38.85 32.75
CA ALA A 939 11.70 -39.24 33.68
C ALA A 939 11.74 -38.37 34.95
N PRO A 940 10.61 -37.73 35.33
CA PRO A 940 10.53 -36.92 36.54
C PRO A 940 10.57 -37.79 37.81
N GLU A 941 10.91 -37.18 38.94
CA GLU A 941 11.00 -37.90 40.21
C GLU A 941 9.62 -38.34 40.75
N LEU A 942 9.66 -39.28 41.70
CA LEU A 942 8.50 -39.88 42.38
C LEU A 942 7.57 -38.90 43.12
N VAL A 943 7.93 -37.62 43.18
CA VAL A 943 7.10 -36.52 43.72
C VAL A 943 6.10 -36.02 42.67
N ASP A 944 6.53 -35.77 41.43
CA ASP A 944 5.66 -35.26 40.37
C ASP A 944 4.57 -36.28 39.98
N LEU A 945 4.89 -37.58 40.08
CA LEU A 945 3.95 -38.69 39.90
C LEU A 945 2.84 -38.74 40.97
N ARG A 946 2.93 -37.96 42.06
CA ARG A 946 1.84 -37.79 43.04
C ARG A 946 1.00 -36.53 42.79
N ILE A 947 1.54 -35.54 42.07
CA ILE A 947 0.82 -34.30 41.75
C ILE A 947 -0.06 -34.52 40.52
N ARG A 948 0.42 -35.27 39.52
CA ARG A 948 -0.32 -35.61 38.28
C ARG A 948 -1.40 -36.70 38.46
N ALA A 949 -1.94 -36.87 39.67
CA ALA A 949 -2.94 -37.90 39.97
C ALA A 949 -4.40 -37.40 39.86
N ASP A 950 -4.63 -36.08 39.97
CA ASP A 950 -5.97 -35.51 40.15
C ASP A 950 -6.51 -34.69 38.95
N ASP A 951 -5.67 -34.31 37.98
CA ASP A 951 -6.06 -33.50 36.80
C ASP A 951 -6.69 -34.36 35.70
N ILE A 952 -8.00 -34.60 35.79
CA ILE A 952 -8.82 -35.15 34.69
C ILE A 952 -9.60 -34.00 34.01
N PRO A 953 -9.57 -33.87 32.66
CA PRO A 953 -10.28 -32.79 31.97
C PRO A 953 -11.78 -32.84 32.27
N THR A 954 -12.32 -31.69 32.65
CA THR A 954 -13.66 -31.54 33.22
C THR A 954 -14.49 -30.57 32.37
N TYR A 955 -15.57 -31.06 31.77
CA TYR A 955 -16.42 -30.32 30.83
C TYR A 955 -17.77 -29.97 31.46
N THR A 956 -18.24 -28.73 31.28
CA THR A 956 -19.50 -28.25 31.89
C THR A 956 -20.57 -28.03 30.82
N ILE A 957 -21.53 -28.95 30.73
CA ILE A 957 -22.64 -28.89 29.77
C ILE A 957 -23.88 -28.37 30.49
N THR A 958 -24.53 -27.37 29.91
CA THR A 958 -25.80 -26.80 30.40
C THR A 958 -26.96 -27.37 29.57
N TYR A 959 -28.05 -27.72 30.24
CA TYR A 959 -29.26 -28.30 29.65
C TYR A 959 -30.46 -27.38 29.92
N ALA A 960 -31.27 -27.14 28.89
CA ALA A 960 -32.58 -26.53 29.04
C ALA A 960 -33.54 -27.44 29.84
N SER A 961 -34.55 -26.84 30.49
CA SER A 961 -35.63 -27.58 31.16
C SER A 961 -36.56 -28.30 30.19
N ASP A 962 -36.61 -27.84 28.95
CA ASP A 962 -37.47 -28.32 27.87
C ASP A 962 -36.71 -28.21 26.53
N SER A 963 -37.44 -28.28 25.41
CA SER A 963 -36.88 -28.19 24.07
C SER A 963 -36.64 -26.77 23.56
N VAL A 964 -36.74 -25.72 24.40
CA VAL A 964 -36.40 -24.35 24.02
C VAL A 964 -34.91 -24.09 24.26
N CYS A 965 -34.19 -23.81 23.17
CA CYS A 965 -32.77 -23.52 23.19
C CYS A 965 -32.48 -22.05 23.50
N GLY A 966 -33.43 -21.17 23.16
CA GLY A 966 -33.41 -19.74 23.44
C GLY A 966 -34.54 -19.02 22.70
N TYR A 967 -34.47 -17.70 22.67
CA TYR A 967 -35.53 -16.81 22.18
C TYR A 967 -34.95 -15.78 21.22
N LEU A 968 -35.56 -15.64 20.03
CA LEU A 968 -35.08 -14.72 18.99
C LEU A 968 -35.14 -13.27 19.50
N SER A 969 -33.99 -12.61 19.59
CA SER A 969 -33.82 -11.29 20.22
C SER A 969 -34.49 -11.19 21.60
N GLY A 970 -34.38 -12.23 22.43
CA GLY A 970 -35.01 -12.30 23.76
C GLY A 970 -36.54 -12.37 23.75
N SER A 971 -37.21 -12.53 22.60
CA SER A 971 -38.67 -12.52 22.52
C SER A 971 -39.29 -13.88 22.86
N VAL A 972 -40.03 -13.94 23.97
CA VAL A 972 -40.77 -15.13 24.42
C VAL A 972 -41.78 -15.67 23.39
N GLN A 973 -42.18 -14.84 22.41
CA GLN A 973 -43.10 -15.21 21.34
C GLN A 973 -42.43 -16.01 20.20
N ILE A 974 -41.09 -16.04 20.14
CA ILE A 974 -40.33 -16.69 19.07
C ILE A 974 -39.23 -17.57 19.69
N PRO A 975 -39.60 -18.70 20.33
CA PRO A 975 -38.64 -19.68 20.83
C PRO A 975 -37.95 -20.40 19.66
N ILE A 976 -36.65 -20.62 19.80
CA ILE A 976 -35.84 -21.49 18.94
C ILE A 976 -35.78 -22.85 19.63
N THR A 977 -36.41 -23.88 19.06
CA THR A 977 -36.60 -25.17 19.72
C THR A 977 -35.89 -26.32 19.02
N CYS A 978 -35.47 -27.36 19.75
CA CYS A 978 -34.93 -28.57 19.14
C CYS A 978 -35.96 -29.30 18.27
N GLU A 979 -35.58 -29.67 17.05
CA GLU A 979 -36.52 -30.19 16.03
C GLU A 979 -37.01 -31.60 16.36
N ASN A 980 -36.17 -32.40 17.03
CA ASN A 980 -36.54 -33.69 17.63
C ASN A 980 -37.41 -33.54 18.91
N LYS A 981 -37.64 -32.30 19.39
CA LYS A 981 -38.40 -31.94 20.59
C LYS A 981 -37.81 -32.44 21.92
N ASN A 982 -36.59 -32.95 21.93
CA ASN A 982 -35.83 -33.24 23.14
C ASN A 982 -35.17 -31.97 23.69
N ARG A 983 -34.48 -32.05 24.84
CA ARG A 983 -33.87 -30.88 25.48
C ARG A 983 -32.70 -30.35 24.65
N CYS A 984 -32.55 -29.03 24.65
CA CYS A 984 -31.34 -28.40 24.12
C CYS A 984 -30.23 -28.50 25.16
N LEU A 985 -29.00 -28.75 24.71
CA LEU A 985 -27.80 -28.70 25.52
C LEU A 985 -26.72 -27.85 24.84
N TRP A 986 -25.88 -27.20 25.63
CA TRP A 986 -24.78 -26.37 25.13
C TRP A 986 -23.59 -26.33 26.08
N GLU A 987 -22.43 -26.07 25.49
CA GLU A 987 -21.15 -25.90 26.18
C GLU A 987 -20.66 -24.47 25.85
N LEU A 988 -20.10 -23.74 26.83
CA LEU A 988 -19.84 -22.29 26.72
C LEU A 988 -18.36 -21.89 26.65
N GLU A 989 -17.43 -22.79 26.94
CA GLU A 989 -16.02 -22.47 27.20
C GLU A 989 -15.08 -23.18 26.20
N SER A 990 -15.17 -24.51 26.15
CA SER A 990 -14.23 -25.43 25.50
C SER A 990 -14.50 -25.63 24.01
N PHE A 991 -15.76 -25.83 23.65
CA PHE A 991 -16.22 -26.24 22.32
C PHE A 991 -17.29 -25.29 21.73
N LYS A 992 -18.02 -24.54 22.57
CA LYS A 992 -18.92 -23.43 22.16
C LYS A 992 -20.00 -23.84 21.15
N TYR A 993 -20.58 -25.01 21.32
CA TYR A 993 -21.66 -25.53 20.47
C TYR A 993 -23.01 -25.58 21.18
N LEU A 994 -24.07 -25.70 20.38
CA LEU A 994 -25.42 -26.06 20.81
C LEU A 994 -25.83 -27.36 20.10
N ALA A 995 -26.50 -28.25 20.81
CA ALA A 995 -26.99 -29.52 20.28
C ALA A 995 -28.36 -29.88 20.86
N CYS A 996 -29.01 -30.86 20.23
CA CYS A 996 -30.24 -31.48 20.72
C CYS A 996 -29.95 -32.85 21.32
N GLU A 997 -30.44 -33.12 22.52
CA GLU A 997 -30.37 -34.44 23.18
C GLU A 997 -30.99 -35.53 22.29
N ILE A 998 -30.36 -36.70 22.20
CA ILE A 998 -30.82 -37.84 21.38
C ILE A 998 -31.02 -39.04 22.30
N ASP A 999 -32.20 -39.67 22.23
CA ASP A 999 -32.61 -40.87 22.99
C ASP A 999 -32.37 -40.88 24.52
N GLY A 1000 -32.11 -39.71 25.11
CA GLY A 1000 -31.81 -39.54 26.55
C GLY A 1000 -30.33 -39.60 26.89
N GLU A 1001 -29.45 -39.71 25.90
CA GLU A 1001 -27.99 -39.65 26.06
C GLU A 1001 -27.43 -38.25 25.68
N THR A 1002 -26.21 -37.97 26.14
CA THR A 1002 -25.55 -36.65 26.00
C THR A 1002 -25.00 -36.38 24.60
N THR A 1003 -25.15 -37.33 23.69
CA THR A 1003 -24.56 -37.43 22.34
C THR A 1003 -25.38 -36.69 21.27
N GLY A 1004 -25.73 -35.43 21.56
CA GLY A 1004 -26.38 -34.56 20.57
C GLY A 1004 -25.42 -34.15 19.44
N ILE A 1005 -25.85 -34.29 18.19
CA ILE A 1005 -25.09 -33.78 17.03
C ILE A 1005 -25.18 -32.24 17.02
N ALA A 1006 -24.03 -31.59 16.94
CA ALA A 1006 -23.91 -30.13 16.84
C ALA A 1006 -23.40 -29.73 15.46
N HIS A 1007 -24.19 -28.96 14.71
CA HIS A 1007 -23.75 -28.52 13.38
C HIS A 1007 -22.69 -27.42 13.49
N THR A 1008 -21.48 -27.68 13.00
CA THR A 1008 -20.36 -26.71 12.99
C THR A 1008 -20.32 -25.86 11.72
N LYS A 1009 -20.98 -26.34 10.64
CA LYS A 1009 -21.11 -25.68 9.34
C LYS A 1009 -22.50 -25.95 8.79
N CYS A 1010 -22.97 -25.09 7.88
CA CYS A 1010 -24.20 -25.28 7.12
C CYS A 1010 -23.90 -24.96 5.65
N LEU A 1011 -24.45 -25.75 4.71
CA LEU A 1011 -24.40 -25.50 3.27
C LEU A 1011 -25.82 -25.41 2.69
N ALA A 1012 -26.08 -24.36 1.92
CA ALA A 1012 -27.33 -24.16 1.21
C ALA A 1012 -27.54 -25.24 0.12
N ARG A 1013 -28.76 -25.36 -0.43
CA ARG A 1013 -29.13 -26.44 -1.36
C ARG A 1013 -28.24 -26.51 -2.59
N ASP A 1014 -27.88 -25.36 -3.15
CA ASP A 1014 -26.96 -25.21 -4.27
C ASP A 1014 -25.53 -25.62 -3.89
N GLU A 1015 -24.99 -25.07 -2.80
CA GLU A 1015 -23.67 -25.41 -2.27
C GLU A 1015 -23.54 -26.91 -1.90
N ALA A 1016 -24.61 -27.51 -1.36
CA ALA A 1016 -24.66 -28.90 -0.88
C ALA A 1016 -25.00 -29.93 -1.96
N LEU A 1017 -25.32 -29.48 -3.19
CA LEU A 1017 -25.58 -30.36 -4.34
C LEU A 1017 -24.60 -30.11 -5.50
N ASP A 1018 -23.71 -29.12 -5.41
CA ASP A 1018 -22.59 -28.94 -6.32
C ASP A 1018 -21.38 -29.80 -5.85
N PRO A 1019 -20.99 -30.85 -6.60
CA PRO A 1019 -19.86 -31.70 -6.23
C PRO A 1019 -18.50 -31.01 -6.27
N ASN A 1020 -18.41 -29.76 -6.79
CA ASN A 1020 -17.20 -28.94 -6.75
C ASN A 1020 -17.11 -28.07 -5.47
N LEU A 1021 -18.19 -28.00 -4.67
CA LEU A 1021 -18.28 -27.22 -3.44
C LEU A 1021 -18.53 -28.11 -2.19
N CYS A 1022 -19.16 -29.26 -2.39
CA CYS A 1022 -19.36 -30.29 -1.37
C CYS A 1022 -19.01 -31.68 -1.91
N GLU A 1023 -17.71 -32.00 -1.89
CA GLU A 1023 -17.13 -33.32 -2.20
C GLU A 1023 -17.51 -34.37 -1.13
N ASP A 1024 -17.10 -35.64 -1.30
CA ASP A 1024 -17.49 -36.76 -0.43
C ASP A 1024 -17.22 -36.53 1.07
N ASP A 1025 -16.12 -35.87 1.44
CA ASP A 1025 -15.80 -35.47 2.82
C ASP A 1025 -16.77 -34.41 3.39
N CYS A 1026 -17.35 -33.57 2.53
CA CYS A 1026 -18.37 -32.60 2.91
C CYS A 1026 -19.75 -33.26 3.06
N VAL A 1027 -20.08 -34.21 2.17
CA VAL A 1027 -21.36 -34.94 2.17
C VAL A 1027 -21.46 -35.95 3.32
N SER A 1028 -20.35 -36.61 3.67
CA SER A 1028 -20.31 -37.65 4.72
C SER A 1028 -20.13 -37.12 6.15
N ASN A 1029 -19.67 -35.88 6.32
CA ASN A 1029 -19.44 -35.28 7.63
C ASN A 1029 -20.74 -34.85 8.31
N THR A 1030 -21.15 -35.60 9.34
CA THR A 1030 -22.39 -35.38 10.11
C THR A 1030 -22.44 -34.09 10.93
N TYR A 1031 -21.32 -33.36 11.08
CA TYR A 1031 -21.29 -32.02 11.68
C TYR A 1031 -21.59 -30.90 10.67
N ASN A 1032 -21.77 -31.22 9.37
CA ASN A 1032 -22.31 -30.30 8.37
C ASN A 1032 -23.84 -30.43 8.29
N LEU A 1033 -24.56 -29.32 8.44
CA LEU A 1033 -25.98 -29.28 8.05
C LEU A 1033 -26.09 -29.03 6.54
N LEU A 1034 -26.58 -30.02 5.80
CA LEU A 1034 -26.76 -29.95 4.34
C LEU A 1034 -28.23 -29.69 4.02
N CYS A 1035 -28.57 -28.51 3.50
CA CYS A 1035 -29.97 -28.13 3.22
C CYS A 1035 -30.50 -28.69 1.89
N THR A 1036 -30.42 -30.02 1.74
CA THR A 1036 -30.79 -30.79 0.54
C THR A 1036 -32.30 -30.99 0.37
N ASN A 1037 -33.14 -30.23 1.08
CA ASN A 1037 -34.59 -30.15 0.90
C ASN A 1037 -34.95 -28.94 0.01
N ASP A 1038 -35.89 -29.09 -0.92
CA ASP A 1038 -36.30 -28.03 -1.86
C ASP A 1038 -37.26 -27.02 -1.23
N THR A 1039 -38.02 -27.42 -0.20
CA THR A 1039 -38.89 -26.53 0.60
C THR A 1039 -38.14 -25.75 1.69
N LEU A 1040 -36.91 -26.15 2.03
CA LEU A 1040 -36.05 -25.49 3.02
C LEU A 1040 -34.59 -25.31 2.50
N PRO A 1041 -34.36 -24.65 1.34
CA PRO A 1041 -33.07 -24.73 0.67
C PRO A 1041 -31.97 -23.80 1.22
N TYR A 1042 -32.26 -22.93 2.19
CA TYR A 1042 -31.31 -21.89 2.64
C TYR A 1042 -30.78 -22.12 4.07
N CYS A 1043 -29.48 -21.93 4.28
CA CYS A 1043 -28.84 -22.03 5.60
C CYS A 1043 -29.01 -20.79 6.47
N ARG A 1044 -29.82 -20.88 7.53
CA ARG A 1044 -30.03 -19.83 8.53
C ARG A 1044 -29.13 -20.04 9.74
N THR A 1045 -28.35 -19.03 10.10
CA THR A 1045 -27.48 -19.02 11.29
C THR A 1045 -28.15 -18.29 12.45
N TYR A 1046 -28.13 -18.91 13.63
CA TYR A 1046 -28.52 -18.32 14.91
C TYR A 1046 -27.27 -18.14 15.78
N ALA A 1047 -27.09 -16.96 16.35
CA ALA A 1047 -25.95 -16.60 17.19
C ALA A 1047 -26.41 -16.35 18.62
N PHE A 1048 -25.80 -17.09 19.56
CA PHE A 1048 -26.11 -17.07 20.98
C PHE A 1048 -25.01 -16.33 21.78
N PRO A 1049 -25.31 -15.88 23.02
CA PRO A 1049 -24.31 -15.33 23.93
C PRO A 1049 -23.05 -16.20 24.04
N ARG A 1050 -21.92 -15.54 24.30
CA ARG A 1050 -20.58 -16.16 24.46
C ARG A 1050 -20.01 -16.83 23.21
N GLY A 1051 -20.66 -16.69 22.05
CA GLY A 1051 -20.13 -17.09 20.73
C GLY A 1051 -20.65 -18.42 20.21
N VAL A 1052 -21.58 -19.05 20.94
CA VAL A 1052 -22.26 -20.29 20.51
C VAL A 1052 -23.10 -20.03 19.24
N ARG A 1053 -23.15 -21.02 18.34
CA ARG A 1053 -23.91 -20.97 17.08
C ARG A 1053 -24.82 -22.19 16.93
N ASP A 1054 -25.96 -21.98 16.29
CA ASP A 1054 -26.88 -23.02 15.79
C ASP A 1054 -27.18 -22.73 14.30
N TYR A 1055 -27.43 -23.78 13.52
CA TYR A 1055 -27.66 -23.72 12.08
C TYR A 1055 -28.89 -24.52 11.70
N ARG A 1056 -29.75 -23.96 10.84
CA ARG A 1056 -31.01 -24.58 10.40
C ARG A 1056 -31.35 -24.30 8.95
N CYS A 1057 -32.04 -25.24 8.33
CA CYS A 1057 -32.55 -25.07 6.98
C CYS A 1057 -33.85 -24.23 6.97
N ALA A 1058 -34.00 -23.38 5.96
CA ALA A 1058 -35.06 -22.38 5.90
C ALA A 1058 -35.63 -22.22 4.49
N SER A 1059 -36.92 -21.92 4.40
CA SER A 1059 -37.67 -21.71 3.14
C SER A 1059 -37.42 -20.35 2.46
N LEU A 1060 -36.75 -19.42 3.15
CA LEU A 1060 -36.45 -18.08 2.65
C LEU A 1060 -34.98 -17.72 2.93
N PRO A 1061 -34.28 -17.06 1.98
CA PRO A 1061 -32.89 -16.69 2.14
C PRO A 1061 -32.71 -15.71 3.31
N PRO A 1062 -31.76 -15.95 4.23
CA PRO A 1062 -31.57 -15.08 5.39
C PRO A 1062 -30.88 -13.78 5.00
N THR A 1063 -31.48 -12.65 5.35
CA THR A 1063 -30.91 -11.31 5.10
C THR A 1063 -29.92 -10.84 6.18
N ARG A 1064 -29.75 -11.63 7.25
CA ARG A 1064 -28.81 -11.41 8.37
C ARG A 1064 -28.72 -12.64 9.27
N VAL A 1065 -27.66 -12.72 10.08
CA VAL A 1065 -27.57 -13.64 11.23
C VAL A 1065 -28.62 -13.24 12.28
N SER A 1066 -29.26 -14.24 12.90
CA SER A 1066 -30.29 -14.05 13.91
C SER A 1066 -29.70 -14.10 15.32
N SER A 1067 -29.81 -13.02 16.10
CA SER A 1067 -29.44 -13.02 17.53
C SER A 1067 -30.47 -13.81 18.34
N VAL A 1068 -30.04 -14.69 19.22
CA VAL A 1068 -30.90 -15.52 20.09
C VAL A 1068 -30.34 -15.53 21.49
N ASP A 1069 -31.16 -15.21 22.48
CA ASP A 1069 -30.75 -15.25 23.89
C ASP A 1069 -31.23 -16.54 24.54
N PHE A 1070 -30.41 -17.18 25.37
CA PHE A 1070 -30.80 -18.40 26.11
C PHE A 1070 -32.04 -18.18 27.00
N THR A 1071 -32.36 -16.93 27.34
CA THR A 1071 -33.48 -16.51 28.19
C THR A 1071 -34.27 -15.38 27.55
N TYR A 1072 -35.59 -15.32 27.79
CA TYR A 1072 -36.40 -14.22 27.28
C TYR A 1072 -36.32 -12.97 28.17
N GLU A 1073 -36.66 -11.80 27.61
CA GLU A 1073 -36.59 -10.52 28.32
C GLU A 1073 -37.50 -10.51 29.57
N GLY A 1074 -36.89 -10.33 30.74
CA GLY A 1074 -37.57 -10.37 32.04
C GLY A 1074 -37.56 -11.73 32.76
N GLN A 1075 -37.01 -12.79 32.17
CA GLN A 1075 -36.85 -14.10 32.81
C GLN A 1075 -35.77 -14.07 33.90
N LYS A 1076 -36.16 -13.89 35.17
CA LYS A 1076 -35.22 -13.72 36.30
C LYS A 1076 -34.51 -15.00 36.75
N TYR A 1077 -35.14 -16.16 36.58
CA TYR A 1077 -34.65 -17.46 37.05
C TYR A 1077 -34.88 -18.53 35.98
N PRO A 1078 -33.95 -18.70 35.02
CA PRO A 1078 -34.03 -19.80 34.06
C PRO A 1078 -33.77 -21.14 34.76
N ASN A 1079 -34.56 -22.15 34.43
CA ASN A 1079 -34.48 -23.48 35.04
C ASN A 1079 -33.49 -24.38 34.28
N PHE A 1080 -32.22 -23.99 34.24
CA PHE A 1080 -31.17 -24.76 33.57
C PHE A 1080 -30.55 -25.80 34.51
N THR A 1081 -30.38 -27.02 34.04
CA THR A 1081 -29.61 -28.06 34.73
C THR A 1081 -28.18 -28.02 34.21
N ILE A 1082 -27.20 -27.88 35.09
CA ILE A 1082 -25.78 -27.94 34.74
C ILE A 1082 -25.25 -29.31 35.14
N SER A 1083 -24.65 -30.02 34.18
CA SER A 1083 -23.97 -31.30 34.41
C SER A 1083 -22.49 -31.15 34.12
N THR A 1084 -21.66 -31.64 35.03
CA THR A 1084 -20.21 -31.58 34.92
C THR A 1084 -19.68 -32.98 34.67
N PHE A 1085 -19.03 -33.18 33.53
CA PHE A 1085 -18.50 -34.47 33.09
C PHE A 1085 -16.99 -34.52 33.25
N VAL A 1086 -16.50 -35.64 33.76
CA VAL A 1086 -15.08 -35.92 34.01
C VAL A 1086 -14.75 -37.18 33.19
N ASP A 1087 -13.74 -37.11 32.33
CA ASP A 1087 -13.50 -38.16 31.33
C ASP A 1087 -12.93 -39.44 31.96
N VAL A 1088 -13.78 -40.48 32.08
CA VAL A 1088 -13.43 -41.77 32.71
C VAL A 1088 -14.09 -42.93 31.95
N ASP A 1089 -13.39 -43.48 30.95
CA ASP A 1089 -13.81 -44.71 30.26
C ASP A 1089 -13.57 -45.97 31.14
N LYS A 1090 -14.39 -46.08 32.20
CA LYS A 1090 -14.85 -47.36 32.80
C LYS A 1090 -15.87 -47.17 33.92
N SER A 1091 -17.13 -47.37 33.56
CA SER A 1091 -18.21 -47.95 34.37
C SER A 1091 -18.08 -47.93 35.91
N LEU A 1092 -18.73 -46.98 36.57
CA LEU A 1092 -19.71 -47.23 37.65
C LEU A 1092 -20.48 -45.94 37.98
N SER A 1093 -21.69 -46.09 38.51
CA SER A 1093 -22.65 -44.99 38.72
C SER A 1093 -22.77 -44.56 40.17
N ILE A 1094 -23.05 -43.26 40.40
CA ILE A 1094 -23.88 -42.69 41.48
C ILE A 1094 -24.08 -41.19 41.17
N PRO A 1095 -25.31 -40.65 41.14
CA PRO A 1095 -25.56 -39.21 41.12
C PRO A 1095 -25.59 -38.63 42.55
N THR A 1096 -25.16 -37.38 42.73
CA THR A 1096 -25.38 -36.63 43.98
C THR A 1096 -25.76 -35.19 43.65
N THR A 1097 -27.00 -34.81 43.96
CA THR A 1097 -27.52 -33.45 43.79
C THR A 1097 -27.37 -32.68 45.09
N THR A 1098 -26.84 -31.46 45.05
CA THR A 1098 -26.81 -30.56 46.21
C THR A 1098 -27.21 -29.15 45.80
N SER A 1099 -28.21 -28.59 46.47
CA SER A 1099 -28.65 -27.20 46.33
C SER A 1099 -28.59 -26.50 47.69
N ILE A 1100 -28.05 -25.28 47.72
CA ILE A 1100 -27.91 -24.48 48.96
C ILE A 1100 -28.36 -23.04 48.65
N SER A 1101 -29.20 -22.50 49.53
CA SER A 1101 -29.72 -21.13 49.46
C SER A 1101 -28.92 -20.18 50.36
N THR A 1102 -28.72 -18.94 49.93
CA THR A 1102 -28.06 -17.89 50.72
C THR A 1102 -29.03 -17.17 51.65
N THR A 1103 -28.66 -17.01 52.93
CA THR A 1103 -29.26 -16.05 53.86
C THR A 1103 -28.35 -14.83 54.04
N THR A 1104 -28.94 -13.68 54.37
CA THR A 1104 -28.24 -12.43 54.73
C THR A 1104 -27.68 -12.48 56.15
N ASP A 1105 -26.78 -11.55 56.50
CA ASP A 1105 -27.06 -10.47 57.48
C ASP A 1105 -25.85 -9.51 57.64
N GLU A 1106 -25.95 -8.56 58.59
CA GLU A 1106 -25.44 -7.17 58.48
C GLU A 1106 -24.01 -6.87 59.00
N GLU A 1107 -23.58 -5.63 58.75
CA GLU A 1107 -22.41 -4.92 59.32
C GLU A 1107 -22.59 -4.62 60.83
N PRO A 1108 -21.55 -4.24 61.62
CA PRO A 1108 -21.22 -2.80 61.70
C PRO A 1108 -19.76 -2.39 62.08
N ALA A 1109 -19.28 -1.34 61.40
CA ALA A 1109 -18.64 -0.12 61.94
C ALA A 1109 -17.63 -0.15 63.12
N ALA A 1110 -16.36 0.07 62.74
CA ALA A 1110 -15.30 0.94 63.30
C ALA A 1110 -15.47 1.77 64.61
N ALA A 1111 -14.34 1.98 65.30
CA ALA A 1111 -14.07 3.10 66.22
C ALA A 1111 -12.64 3.68 66.00
N SER A 1112 -12.32 4.85 66.59
CA SER A 1112 -11.19 5.73 66.17
C SER A 1112 -10.32 6.28 67.31
N THR A 1113 -9.17 6.91 67.00
CA THR A 1113 -8.45 7.82 67.96
C THR A 1113 -7.46 8.80 67.28
N THR A 1114 -6.94 9.75 68.06
CA THR A 1114 -6.25 11.00 67.68
C THR A 1114 -5.26 11.43 68.78
N SER A 1115 -4.23 12.29 68.57
CA SER A 1115 -3.52 12.82 67.38
C SER A 1115 -2.24 13.60 67.87
N ALA A 1116 -1.81 14.64 67.13
CA ALA A 1116 -0.96 15.78 67.53
C ALA A 1116 0.58 15.76 67.24
N ALA A 1117 1.12 16.99 67.19
CA ALA A 1117 2.48 17.48 66.86
C ALA A 1117 2.55 18.99 67.30
N PRO A 1118 3.60 19.82 67.06
CA PRO A 1118 4.97 19.63 66.53
C PRO A 1118 6.02 19.79 67.68
N ASP A 1119 7.11 20.60 67.74
CA ASP A 1119 7.88 21.60 66.93
C ASP A 1119 9.22 21.89 67.72
N PRO A 1120 10.12 22.87 67.42
CA PRO A 1120 10.51 23.58 66.19
C PRO A 1120 12.06 23.67 65.94
N GLU A 1121 12.47 24.50 64.96
CA GLU A 1121 13.83 25.06 64.70
C GLU A 1121 14.89 24.15 64.01
N LYS A 1122 15.83 24.66 63.18
CA LYS A 1122 16.13 26.03 62.68
C LYS A 1122 16.66 26.01 61.22
N LYS A 1123 16.85 27.18 60.58
CA LYS A 1123 17.16 27.34 59.14
C LYS A 1123 18.62 27.73 58.85
N GLU A 1124 19.09 27.35 57.66
CA GLU A 1124 19.90 28.23 56.79
C GLU A 1124 19.27 28.32 55.38
N LEU A 1125 19.72 29.27 54.54
CA LEU A 1125 19.11 29.60 53.24
C LEU A 1125 20.14 30.14 52.25
N SER A 1126 20.07 29.73 50.97
CA SER A 1126 20.82 30.40 49.89
C SER A 1126 20.12 30.32 48.51
N ASN A 1127 20.30 31.37 47.70
CA ASN A 1127 20.14 31.41 46.23
C ASN A 1127 18.80 30.99 45.59
N GLY A 1128 17.65 31.24 46.24
CA GLY A 1128 16.31 30.83 45.76
C GLY A 1128 15.29 31.93 45.42
N VAL A 1129 15.68 33.19 45.17
CA VAL A 1129 14.73 34.34 45.20
C VAL A 1129 14.34 34.94 43.83
N ILE A 1130 15.24 35.02 42.85
CA ILE A 1130 14.97 35.75 41.59
C ILE A 1130 14.02 35.00 40.64
N ALA A 1131 13.95 33.66 40.71
CA ALA A 1131 13.09 32.85 39.84
C ALA A 1131 11.59 32.89 40.21
N GLY A 1132 11.24 33.10 41.49
CA GLY A 1132 9.87 32.94 41.98
C GLY A 1132 8.87 34.00 41.47
N ILE A 1133 9.34 35.24 41.28
CA ILE A 1133 8.46 36.38 41.00
C ILE A 1133 7.89 36.35 39.57
N ALA A 1134 8.68 35.93 38.58
CA ALA A 1134 8.21 35.76 37.21
C ALA A 1134 7.14 34.66 37.09
N ILE A 1135 7.29 33.58 37.86
CA ILE A 1135 6.39 32.42 37.86
C ILE A 1135 5.00 32.80 38.43
N GLY A 1136 4.96 33.56 39.53
CA GLY A 1136 3.70 33.98 40.15
C GLY A 1136 2.81 34.84 39.25
N VAL A 1137 3.41 35.76 38.48
CA VAL A 1137 2.66 36.63 37.54
C VAL A 1137 2.08 35.82 36.38
N VAL A 1138 2.84 34.86 35.84
CA VAL A 1138 2.36 33.96 34.78
C VAL A 1138 1.21 33.07 35.28
N PHE A 1139 1.31 32.50 36.49
CA PHE A 1139 0.20 31.76 37.08
C PHE A 1139 -1.06 32.62 37.26
N GLY A 1140 -0.93 33.85 37.78
CA GLY A 1140 -2.06 34.76 37.95
C GLY A 1140 -2.79 35.05 36.63
N ILE A 1141 -2.04 35.35 35.56
CA ILE A 1141 -2.60 35.60 34.23
C ILE A 1141 -3.26 34.34 33.64
N ILE A 1142 -2.64 33.15 33.83
CA ILE A 1142 -3.22 31.88 33.35
C ILE A 1142 -4.51 31.52 34.10
N PHE A 1143 -4.57 31.71 35.43
CA PHE A 1143 -5.81 31.47 36.19
C PHE A 1143 -6.92 32.45 35.83
N ILE A 1144 -6.60 33.72 35.55
CA ILE A 1144 -7.57 34.70 35.04
C ILE A 1144 -8.05 34.31 33.63
N ALA A 1145 -7.15 33.91 32.73
CA ALA A 1145 -7.50 33.46 31.38
C ALA A 1145 -8.35 32.17 31.39
N ALA A 1146 -8.01 31.20 32.25
CA ALA A 1146 -8.79 29.99 32.47
C ALA A 1146 -10.17 30.30 33.08
N GLY A 1147 -10.24 31.22 34.05
CA GLY A 1147 -11.50 31.74 34.61
C GLY A 1147 -12.39 32.36 33.54
N ILE A 1148 -11.83 33.21 32.66
CA ILE A 1148 -12.52 33.81 31.52
C ILE A 1148 -12.97 32.74 30.51
N PHE A 1149 -12.14 31.73 30.23
CA PHE A 1149 -12.49 30.63 29.33
C PHE A 1149 -13.62 29.76 29.89
N CYS A 1150 -13.56 29.39 31.17
CA CYS A 1150 -14.62 28.67 31.87
C CYS A 1150 -15.91 29.50 31.96
N TYR A 1151 -15.81 30.82 32.18
CA TYR A 1151 -16.96 31.74 32.15
C TYR A 1151 -17.59 31.78 30.76
N ARG A 1152 -16.81 31.93 29.69
CA ARG A 1152 -17.31 31.90 28.30
C ARG A 1152 -17.89 30.53 27.90
N LYS A 1153 -17.32 29.41 28.38
CA LYS A 1153 -17.87 28.05 28.22
C LYS A 1153 -19.19 27.86 28.97
N LYS A 1154 -19.35 28.48 30.15
CA LYS A 1154 -20.62 28.54 30.90
C LYS A 1154 -21.65 29.47 30.24
N TYR A 1155 -21.20 30.53 29.58
CA TYR A 1155 -22.05 31.45 28.80
C TYR A 1155 -22.58 30.78 27.53
N PHE A 1156 -21.74 30.08 26.75
CA PHE A 1156 -22.16 29.28 25.59
C PHE A 1156 -23.10 28.13 25.97
N ARG A 1157 -22.92 27.52 27.16
CA ARG A 1157 -23.88 26.54 27.70
C ARG A 1157 -25.25 27.14 28.06
N ARG A 1158 -25.39 28.47 28.18
CA ARG A 1158 -26.70 29.16 28.30
C ARG A 1158 -27.34 29.49 26.95
N THR A 1159 -26.61 29.44 25.84
CA THR A 1159 -27.16 29.66 24.49
C THR A 1159 -27.38 28.37 23.67
N GLN A 1160 -27.01 27.20 24.20
CA GLN A 1160 -27.45 25.88 23.68
C GLN A 1160 -28.54 25.24 24.57
N GLY A 1161 -29.58 26.00 24.89
CA GLY A 1161 -30.76 25.55 25.63
C GLY A 1161 -31.80 24.79 24.80
N SER A 1162 -31.39 24.02 23.78
CA SER A 1162 -32.25 23.08 23.05
C SER A 1162 -31.41 22.14 22.18
N ALA A 1163 -31.18 20.90 22.66
CA ALA A 1163 -30.67 19.73 21.90
C ALA A 1163 -30.53 18.50 22.83
N THR A 1164 -31.60 18.08 23.51
CA THR A 1164 -31.64 16.78 24.18
C THR A 1164 -32.00 15.69 23.18
N LEU A 1165 -31.05 14.82 22.84
CA LEU A 1165 -31.30 13.60 22.09
C LEU A 1165 -31.68 12.48 23.07
N SER A 1166 -32.97 12.16 23.10
CA SER A 1166 -33.53 10.92 23.66
C SER A 1166 -34.05 10.07 22.50
N GLU A 1167 -33.81 8.77 22.56
CA GLU A 1167 -34.36 7.83 21.57
C GLU A 1167 -35.86 7.63 21.79
N SER A 1168 -36.66 7.78 20.74
CA SER A 1168 -38.05 7.30 20.69
C SER A 1168 -38.52 7.17 19.25
N ILE A 1169 -38.97 5.98 18.87
CA ILE A 1169 -39.60 5.70 17.56
C ILE A 1169 -41.00 6.35 17.52
N PRO A 1170 -41.42 6.90 16.37
CA PRO A 1170 -42.83 7.02 16.06
C PRO A 1170 -43.19 6.42 14.68
N MET A 1171 -44.05 5.40 14.68
CA MET A 1171 -45.01 5.23 13.59
C MET A 1171 -46.12 6.29 13.72
N GLY A 1172 -46.73 6.69 12.61
CA GLY A 1172 -47.96 7.50 12.64
C GLY A 1172 -48.01 8.56 11.54
N SER A 1173 -48.90 8.39 10.57
CA SER A 1173 -49.16 9.36 9.51
C SER A 1173 -49.97 10.56 10.02
N LYS A 1174 -49.94 11.65 9.25
CA LYS A 1174 -51.10 12.57 9.20
C LYS A 1174 -52.01 12.14 8.06
N THR A 1175 -53.29 12.02 8.35
CA THR A 1175 -54.36 11.93 7.36
C THR A 1175 -54.56 13.27 6.65
N ASN A 1176 -55.11 13.21 5.43
CA ASN A 1176 -55.97 14.23 4.86
C ASN A 1176 -57.23 13.51 4.37
N ASP A 1177 -58.41 14.11 4.56
CA ASP A 1177 -59.69 13.42 4.35
C ASP A 1177 -60.08 13.30 2.88
N THR A 1178 -60.59 12.12 2.50
CA THR A 1178 -61.53 11.98 1.38
C THR A 1178 -62.63 10.99 1.81
N VAL A 1179 -63.89 11.44 1.83
CA VAL A 1179 -65.02 10.66 2.32
C VAL A 1179 -65.67 9.85 1.21
N VAL A 1180 -65.67 8.52 1.33
CA VAL A 1180 -66.61 7.62 0.65
C VAL A 1180 -67.13 6.60 1.67
N ARG A 1181 -68.40 6.20 1.54
CA ARG A 1181 -69.08 5.29 2.49
C ARG A 1181 -69.66 4.07 1.77
N GLN A 1182 -69.57 2.93 2.47
CA GLN A 1182 -70.39 1.71 2.36
C GLN A 1182 -70.12 0.66 1.25
N ARG A 1183 -69.69 -0.49 1.78
CA ARG A 1183 -70.21 -1.87 1.59
C ARG A 1183 -69.60 -2.76 0.48
N PRO A 1184 -69.62 -4.10 0.68
CA PRO A 1184 -68.69 -5.01 0.02
C PRO A 1184 -69.36 -5.91 -1.04
N VAL A 1185 -68.52 -6.43 -1.95
CA VAL A 1185 -68.76 -7.63 -2.76
C VAL A 1185 -67.46 -8.45 -2.73
N ALA A 1186 -67.56 -9.77 -2.76
CA ALA A 1186 -66.41 -10.68 -2.83
C ALA A 1186 -66.29 -11.31 -4.23
N ALA A 1187 -65.07 -11.67 -4.62
CA ALA A 1187 -64.77 -12.52 -5.77
C ALA A 1187 -63.44 -13.27 -5.50
N GLU A 1188 -63.32 -14.47 -6.06
CA GLU A 1188 -62.15 -15.35 -5.99
C GLU A 1188 -61.37 -15.30 -7.31
N ASP A 1189 -60.11 -15.78 -7.28
CA ASP A 1189 -59.26 -16.25 -8.39
C ASP A 1189 -58.99 -15.35 -9.64
N GLY A 1190 -57.78 -15.44 -10.21
CA GLY A 1190 -57.49 -14.83 -11.52
C GLY A 1190 -56.08 -14.30 -11.81
N ILE A 1191 -55.06 -15.17 -11.73
CA ILE A 1191 -54.01 -15.38 -12.76
C ILE A 1191 -53.61 -14.22 -13.72
N GLU A 1192 -52.31 -13.87 -13.68
CA GLU A 1192 -51.38 -13.44 -14.78
C GLU A 1192 -51.11 -11.99 -15.26
N VAL A 1193 -49.80 -11.82 -15.58
CA VAL A 1193 -49.13 -11.06 -16.68
C VAL A 1193 -48.80 -9.54 -16.56
N VAL A 1194 -47.51 -9.31 -16.25
CA VAL A 1194 -46.47 -8.47 -16.90
C VAL A 1194 -46.89 -7.27 -17.79
N HIS A 1195 -46.40 -6.05 -17.50
CA HIS A 1195 -45.35 -5.35 -18.28
C HIS A 1195 -44.91 -3.96 -17.71
N GLU A 1196 -43.59 -3.75 -17.77
CA GLU A 1196 -42.77 -2.52 -18.00
C GLU A 1196 -43.21 -1.07 -17.64
N VAL A 1197 -42.21 -0.29 -17.15
CA VAL A 1197 -41.80 1.10 -17.55
C VAL A 1197 -42.86 2.23 -17.43
N ASP A 1198 -42.64 3.38 -16.77
CA ASP A 1198 -41.52 4.32 -16.91
C ASP A 1198 -41.29 5.24 -15.67
N THR A 1199 -40.25 6.06 -15.76
CA THR A 1199 -39.80 7.17 -14.92
C THR A 1199 -40.87 8.17 -14.45
N SER A 1200 -40.71 8.72 -13.23
CA SER A 1200 -40.16 10.09 -13.04
C SER A 1200 -40.36 10.68 -11.62
N ARG A 1201 -39.26 10.86 -10.87
CA ARG A 1201 -38.80 12.12 -10.21
C ARG A 1201 -37.78 11.90 -9.10
#